data_AF-A0AAP0VI99-F1
#
_entry.id   AF-A0AAP0VI99-F1
#
_cell.length_a   1.000
_cell.length_b   1.000
_cell.length_c   1.000
_cell.angle_alpha   90.00
_cell.angle_beta   90.00
_cell.angle_gamma   90.00
#
_symmetry.space_group_name_H-M   'P 1'
#
loop_
_entity.id
_entity.type
_entity.pdbx_description
1 polymer ?
#
loop_
_entity_poly.entity_id
_entity_poly.type
_entity_poly.pdbx_seq_one_letter_code
_entity_poly.pdbx_strand_id
1 'polypeptide(L)'
;MIKFTNPDNLVWRSYAARIILVLITTAIIIAVLPRTQGKMYHYDEGKPWLYDQLIAKFDFPIFKSEETLKSERDSLMKSFVPYFNLNENIGKAKIAQFRKDYKDGIPGLPPEYVNIVAQRLHELYETGIINSANFTSLMKDSSNVVHVVVGKQAISKPVGQLFTTLGAYENLFATQLLSAKRSVLQQCNLNEYIEPNLIYDKERNESEMNDMLSLIPQASGMVLEGQRIIDRGDIVDAKTYRVLYSFEQANEKRNETKDQVTSTFLGQSLYVFILILLFTLYMALFRKDYFEKPRSISFLYALFIIFPTITSLMMKYNILSVYIVPFAMAAVFVRVFMDSRTAFNAYVIMILLSAVAVRYQYEFIVVQLVAGLIAIFSLRELSKRSQIFLTALLVTLGSAAVYLALQLIQTDDFSKLDGTMYYHIGINGFSLLFTYPLMLIIEKLFGFISTVTMFELSNTNNELLRRLSEVAPGTFQHSITVGNLGVEIASKIHAKGQLVRTGALYHDIGKMANPVFFTENQVGVNPHDKISDLESAQIIIGHVTEGLRLAEKHNLPNIIKAFITTHHGMGLVKYFYINYKNAHPEEEVDEAPFRYPGPNPWTREQAILMMCDTVEAASRSLPEYTEESISNLVNKLIDSQMAEGYFTDCPITFRDVNIAKQVLIERLKSIYHTRIQYPELKS
;
A
#
# COMPACT_ATOMS: atom_id res chain seq x y z
N MET A 1 -44.08 12.37 -17.80
CA MET A 1 -43.20 13.43 -18.37
C MET A 1 -41.77 12.90 -18.37
N ILE A 2 -41.38 12.17 -19.41
CA ILE A 2 -40.05 11.57 -19.52
C ILE A 2 -39.10 12.70 -19.95
N LYS A 3 -38.24 13.16 -19.03
CA LYS A 3 -37.16 14.08 -19.39
C LYS A 3 -36.20 13.31 -20.30
N PHE A 4 -36.27 13.60 -21.60
CA PHE A 4 -35.19 13.27 -22.53
C PHE A 4 -33.92 13.97 -22.04
N THR A 5 -33.07 13.23 -21.33
CA THR A 5 -31.69 13.67 -21.09
C THR A 5 -30.99 13.68 -22.44
N ASN A 6 -30.79 14.89 -22.96
CA ASN A 6 -30.11 15.13 -24.22
C ASN A 6 -28.76 14.37 -24.25
N PRO A 7 -28.51 13.44 -25.20
CA PRO A 7 -27.28 12.65 -25.24
C PRO A 7 -26.01 13.52 -25.26
N ASP A 8 -26.08 14.73 -25.83
CA ASP A 8 -24.97 15.69 -25.81
C ASP A 8 -24.57 16.10 -24.39
N ASN A 9 -25.52 16.24 -23.45
CA ASN A 9 -25.23 16.59 -22.06
C ASN A 9 -24.49 15.46 -21.31
N LEU A 10 -24.69 14.19 -21.69
CA LEU A 10 -23.96 13.05 -21.13
C LEU A 10 -22.51 13.02 -21.64
N VAL A 11 -22.31 13.36 -22.91
CA VAL A 11 -21.01 13.44 -23.56
C VAL A 11 -20.15 14.55 -22.94
N TRP A 12 -20.68 15.77 -22.82
CA TRP A 12 -19.97 16.89 -22.18
C TRP A 12 -19.63 16.64 -20.72
N ARG A 13 -20.54 16.03 -19.95
CA ARG A 13 -20.28 15.64 -18.55
C ARG A 13 -19.18 14.59 -18.45
N SER A 14 -19.13 13.64 -19.38
CA SER A 14 -18.08 12.62 -19.46
C SER A 14 -16.72 13.24 -19.78
N TYR A 15 -16.63 14.15 -20.75
CA TYR A 15 -15.40 14.86 -21.06
C TYR A 15 -14.94 15.78 -19.92
N ALA A 16 -15.86 16.52 -19.28
CA ALA A 16 -15.56 17.36 -18.13
C ALA A 16 -15.04 16.53 -16.95
N ALA A 17 -15.68 15.40 -16.62
CA ALA A 17 -15.21 14.50 -15.57
C ALA A 17 -13.80 13.96 -15.85
N ARG A 18 -13.47 13.68 -17.12
CA ARG A 18 -12.14 13.20 -17.53
C ARG A 18 -11.07 14.29 -17.47
N ILE A 19 -11.40 15.53 -17.84
CA ILE A 19 -10.51 16.69 -17.68
C ILE A 19 -10.25 16.94 -16.20
N ILE A 20 -11.30 16.89 -15.37
CA ILE A 20 -11.17 17.02 -13.91
C ILE A 20 -10.25 15.91 -13.36
N LEU A 21 -10.40 14.67 -13.82
CA LEU A 21 -9.53 13.56 -13.40
C LEU A 21 -8.06 13.84 -13.73
N VAL A 22 -7.76 14.30 -14.95
CA VAL A 22 -6.41 14.73 -15.36
C VAL A 22 -5.87 15.80 -14.41
N LEU A 23 -6.63 16.88 -14.20
CA LEU A 23 -6.19 18.00 -13.37
C LEU A 23 -5.97 17.60 -11.92
N ILE A 24 -6.87 16.78 -11.35
CA ILE A 24 -6.75 16.27 -9.98
C ILE A 24 -5.51 15.38 -9.85
N THR A 25 -5.31 14.43 -10.76
CA THR A 25 -4.15 13.54 -10.72
C THR A 25 -2.85 14.30 -10.86
N THR A 26 -2.79 15.25 -11.80
CA THR A 26 -1.63 16.15 -11.94
C THR A 26 -1.38 16.93 -10.65
N ALA A 27 -2.42 17.54 -10.07
CA ALA A 27 -2.29 18.31 -8.83
C ALA A 27 -1.81 17.46 -7.64
N ILE A 28 -2.32 16.23 -7.49
CA ILE A 28 -1.91 15.31 -6.42
C ILE A 28 -0.44 14.93 -6.58
N ILE A 29 -0.01 14.52 -7.78
CA ILE A 29 1.39 14.13 -8.02
C ILE A 29 2.31 15.32 -7.71
N ILE A 30 2.00 16.51 -8.23
CA ILE A 30 2.79 17.73 -7.99
C ILE A 30 2.86 18.06 -6.49
N ALA A 31 1.77 17.89 -5.75
CA ALA A 31 1.73 18.19 -4.32
C ALA A 31 2.69 17.32 -3.50
N VAL A 32 2.93 16.07 -3.94
CA VAL A 32 3.79 15.12 -3.23
C VAL A 32 5.25 15.22 -3.69
N LEU A 33 5.55 15.68 -4.90
CA LEU A 33 6.93 15.76 -5.42
C LEU A 33 7.86 16.59 -4.51
N PRO A 34 9.13 16.18 -4.36
CA PRO A 34 10.09 16.93 -3.57
C PRO A 34 10.35 18.30 -4.22
N ARG A 35 10.25 19.35 -3.40
CA ARG A 35 10.42 20.76 -3.83
C ARG A 35 11.86 21.24 -3.77
N THR A 36 12.71 20.53 -3.04
CA THR A 36 14.15 20.80 -2.93
C THR A 36 14.88 20.10 -4.07
N GLN A 37 15.82 20.80 -4.71
CA GLN A 37 16.67 20.19 -5.72
C GLN A 37 17.38 18.97 -5.12
N GLY A 38 17.49 17.88 -5.90
CA GLY A 38 18.51 16.87 -5.61
C GLY A 38 19.89 17.53 -5.69
N LYS A 39 20.87 16.96 -4.97
CA LYS A 39 22.28 17.37 -5.03
C LYS A 39 22.71 17.65 -6.48
N MET A 40 23.28 18.83 -6.72
CA MET A 40 23.77 19.20 -8.07
C MET A 40 24.89 18.26 -8.54
N TYR A 41 25.68 17.74 -7.60
CA TYR A 41 26.82 16.89 -7.88
C TYR A 41 26.71 15.57 -7.11
N HIS A 42 27.01 14.47 -7.78
CA HIS A 42 27.09 13.16 -7.15
C HIS A 42 28.56 12.84 -6.88
N TYR A 43 28.94 12.77 -5.61
CA TYR A 43 30.31 12.49 -5.19
C TYR A 43 30.31 11.63 -3.92
N ASP A 44 31.18 10.63 -3.91
CA ASP A 44 31.44 9.79 -2.75
C ASP A 44 32.92 9.92 -2.39
N GLU A 45 33.24 9.79 -1.11
CA GLU A 45 34.61 9.79 -0.64
C GLU A 45 35.41 8.64 -1.28
N GLY A 46 36.63 8.94 -1.75
CA GLY A 46 37.50 7.98 -2.42
C GLY A 46 37.16 7.69 -3.89
N LYS A 47 36.15 8.35 -4.47
CA LYS A 47 35.84 8.29 -5.91
C LYS A 47 36.40 9.50 -6.67
N PRO A 48 36.74 9.36 -7.96
CA PRO A 48 37.18 10.48 -8.78
C PRO A 48 36.02 11.44 -9.09
N TRP A 49 36.31 12.73 -9.17
CA TRP A 49 35.38 13.77 -9.58
C TRP A 49 35.10 13.67 -11.08
N LEU A 50 33.82 13.44 -11.42
CA LEU A 50 33.39 13.15 -12.80
C LEU A 50 33.00 14.41 -13.59
N TYR A 51 32.88 15.55 -12.92
CA TYR A 51 32.40 16.80 -13.51
C TYR A 51 33.56 17.72 -13.89
N ASP A 52 33.26 18.77 -14.65
CA ASP A 52 34.21 19.84 -14.91
C ASP A 52 34.64 20.55 -13.62
N GLN A 53 35.72 21.33 -13.72
CA GLN A 53 36.31 22.06 -12.60
C GLN A 53 35.27 22.86 -11.84
N LEU A 54 35.19 22.62 -10.53
CA LEU A 54 34.31 23.35 -9.62
C LEU A 54 35.09 24.47 -8.93
N ILE A 55 34.64 25.70 -9.13
CA ILE A 55 35.15 26.90 -8.48
C ILE A 55 34.05 27.49 -7.60
N ALA A 56 34.40 27.93 -6.39
CA ALA A 56 33.48 28.59 -5.47
C ALA A 56 32.94 29.89 -6.10
N LYS A 57 31.61 30.03 -6.16
CA LYS A 57 30.92 31.19 -6.75
C LYS A 57 30.55 32.29 -5.74
N PHE A 58 30.87 32.07 -4.47
CA PHE A 58 30.59 32.95 -3.33
C PHE A 58 31.34 32.41 -2.11
N ASP A 59 31.48 33.23 -1.07
CA ASP A 59 32.10 32.82 0.19
C ASP A 59 31.18 31.89 0.99
N PHE A 60 31.71 30.78 1.49
CA PHE A 60 30.94 29.89 2.37
C PHE A 60 31.79 29.24 3.47
N PRO A 61 31.21 29.02 4.67
CA PRO A 61 31.92 28.34 5.76
C PRO A 61 32.03 26.84 5.49
N ILE A 62 33.11 26.21 5.96
CA ILE A 62 33.28 24.75 5.97
C ILE A 62 32.72 24.22 7.30
N PHE A 63 31.61 23.51 7.26
CA PHE A 63 30.98 22.95 8.45
C PHE A 63 31.79 21.78 9.04
N LYS A 64 31.89 21.73 10.36
CA LYS A 64 32.50 20.59 11.07
C LYS A 64 31.58 19.36 11.01
N SER A 65 32.16 18.16 11.07
CA SER A 65 31.36 16.93 11.19
C SER A 65 30.72 16.82 12.57
N GLU A 66 29.59 16.12 12.66
CA GLU A 66 28.92 15.86 13.94
C GLU A 66 29.84 15.13 14.94
N GLU A 67 30.69 14.22 14.46
CA GLU A 67 31.69 13.54 15.30
C GLU A 67 32.71 14.51 15.89
N THR A 68 33.18 15.48 15.10
CA THR A 68 34.13 16.51 15.57
C THR A 68 33.46 17.42 16.59
N LEU A 69 32.24 17.88 16.30
CA LEU A 69 31.47 18.71 17.23
C LEU A 69 31.19 17.96 18.54
N LYS A 70 30.87 16.67 18.45
CA LYS A 70 30.66 15.82 19.63
C LYS A 70 31.94 15.69 20.46
N SER A 71 33.08 15.43 19.84
CA SER A 71 34.38 15.36 20.53
C SER A 71 34.75 16.68 21.22
N GLU A 72 34.51 17.82 20.55
CA GLU A 72 34.75 19.15 21.14
C GLU A 72 33.82 19.42 22.33
N ARG A 73 32.53 19.06 22.22
CA ARG A 73 31.55 19.13 23.34
C ARG A 73 32.00 18.26 24.51
N ASP A 74 32.36 17.00 24.26
CA ASP A 74 32.79 16.05 25.28
C ASP A 74 34.08 16.50 25.98
N SER A 75 35.00 17.12 25.24
CA SER A 75 36.24 17.69 25.78
C SER A 75 35.96 18.90 26.69
N LEU A 76 35.06 19.79 26.26
CA LEU A 76 34.64 20.97 27.02
C LEU A 76 33.90 20.58 28.31
N MET A 77 33.09 19.53 28.26
CA MET A 77 32.36 19.03 29.44
C MET A 77 33.29 18.48 30.52
N LYS A 78 34.50 18.02 30.18
CA LYS A 78 35.48 17.54 31.17
C LYS A 78 36.12 18.66 32.01
N SER A 79 36.09 19.90 31.55
CA SER A 79 36.60 21.06 32.29
C SER A 79 35.52 21.80 33.09
N PHE A 80 34.27 21.34 33.02
CA PHE A 80 33.16 21.93 33.77
C PHE A 80 33.32 21.72 35.28
N VAL A 81 33.14 22.79 36.05
CA VAL A 81 33.20 22.76 37.53
C VAL A 81 31.81 23.07 38.07
N PRO A 82 31.16 22.14 38.80
CA PRO A 82 29.77 22.32 39.18
C PRO A 82 29.58 23.26 40.37
N TYR A 83 28.42 23.93 40.38
CA TYR A 83 27.98 24.86 41.43
C TYR A 83 27.02 24.19 42.43
N PHE A 84 27.26 24.46 43.71
CA PHE A 84 26.44 24.02 44.83
C PHE A 84 26.11 25.20 45.73
N ASN A 85 24.84 25.34 46.11
CA ASN A 85 24.37 26.35 47.04
C ASN A 85 24.47 25.83 48.47
N LEU A 86 25.14 26.60 49.35
CA LEU A 86 25.19 26.32 50.77
C LEU A 86 23.90 26.83 51.43
N ASN A 87 23.05 25.91 51.88
CA ASN A 87 21.81 26.24 52.56
C ASN A 87 22.02 26.35 54.08
N GLU A 88 22.24 27.58 54.56
CA GLU A 88 22.43 27.86 55.99
C GLU A 88 21.22 27.49 56.85
N ASN A 89 20.01 27.49 56.28
CA ASN A 89 18.78 27.23 57.04
C ASN A 89 18.72 25.78 57.51
N ILE A 90 19.24 24.82 56.73
CA ILE A 90 19.31 23.40 57.11
C ILE A 90 20.18 23.25 58.36
N GLY A 91 21.39 23.84 58.33
CA GLY A 91 22.30 23.81 59.48
C GLY A 91 21.69 24.46 60.73
N LYS A 92 21.12 25.67 60.58
CA LYS A 92 20.45 26.38 61.69
C LYS A 92 19.29 25.59 62.27
N ALA A 93 18.46 24.97 61.42
CA ALA A 93 17.32 24.16 61.85
C ALA A 93 17.76 22.90 62.61
N LYS A 94 18.76 22.16 62.11
CA LYS A 94 19.26 20.93 62.75
C LYS A 94 19.99 21.21 64.06
N ILE A 95 20.75 22.31 64.14
CA ILE A 95 21.40 22.74 65.40
C ILE A 95 20.33 23.19 66.41
N ALA A 96 19.29 23.89 65.98
CA ALA A 96 18.18 24.28 66.86
C ALA A 96 17.39 23.07 67.35
N GLN A 97 17.15 22.07 66.49
CA GLN A 97 16.54 20.80 66.84
C GLN A 97 17.38 20.07 67.90
N PHE A 98 18.68 19.93 67.67
CA PHE A 98 19.61 19.34 68.64
C PHE A 98 19.56 20.04 70.01
N ARG A 99 19.60 21.38 70.03
CA ARG A 99 19.52 22.15 71.28
C ARG A 99 18.17 21.99 71.99
N LYS A 100 17.09 21.77 71.25
CA LYS A 100 15.75 21.54 71.80
C LYS A 100 15.66 20.14 72.41
N ASP A 101 16.15 19.13 71.71
CA ASP A 101 16.06 17.72 72.13
C ASP A 101 16.96 17.43 73.33
N TYR A 102 18.06 18.19 73.50
CA TYR A 102 18.97 18.12 74.66
C TYR A 102 18.95 19.36 75.55
N LYS A 103 17.79 20.03 75.68
CA LYS A 103 17.64 21.25 76.50
C LYS A 103 18.03 21.04 77.97
N ASP A 104 17.75 19.86 78.50
CA ASP A 104 18.03 19.49 79.89
C ASP A 104 19.41 18.85 80.10
N GLY A 105 20.27 18.85 79.07
CA GLY A 105 21.60 18.25 79.06
C GLY A 105 21.65 16.90 78.33
N ILE A 106 22.86 16.48 77.95
CA ILE A 106 23.08 15.13 77.39
C ILE A 106 23.20 14.15 78.56
N PRO A 107 22.36 13.09 78.63
CA PRO A 107 22.43 12.11 79.70
C PRO A 107 23.86 11.55 79.88
N GLY A 108 24.40 11.63 81.10
CA GLY A 108 25.75 11.15 81.42
C GLY A 108 26.90 12.12 81.12
N LEU A 109 26.62 13.37 80.70
CA LEU A 109 27.63 14.41 80.46
C LEU A 109 27.28 15.75 81.14
N PRO A 110 28.28 16.59 81.46
CA PRO A 110 28.05 17.95 81.93
C PRO A 110 27.25 18.79 80.93
N PRO A 111 26.42 19.76 81.38
CA PRO A 111 25.60 20.61 80.50
C PRO A 111 26.39 21.36 79.41
N GLU A 112 27.67 21.63 79.63
CA GLU A 112 28.56 22.31 78.68
C GLU A 112 28.73 21.55 77.35
N TYR A 113 28.56 20.22 77.35
CA TYR A 113 28.72 19.39 76.16
C TYR A 113 27.65 19.65 75.09
N VAL A 114 26.45 20.12 75.47
CA VAL A 114 25.42 20.54 74.50
C VAL A 114 25.94 21.69 73.64
N ASN A 115 26.59 22.68 74.25
CA ASN A 115 27.13 23.83 73.52
C ASN A 115 28.34 23.44 72.67
N ILE A 116 29.20 22.55 73.17
CA ILE A 116 30.37 22.06 72.42
C ILE A 116 29.94 21.27 71.17
N VAL A 117 28.96 20.38 71.29
CA VAL A 117 28.44 19.62 70.14
C VAL A 117 27.71 20.55 69.17
N ALA A 118 26.90 21.49 69.66
CA ALA A 118 26.23 22.46 68.81
C ALA A 118 27.21 23.36 68.04
N GLN A 119 28.30 23.80 68.67
CA GLN A 119 29.37 24.56 68.03
C GLN A 119 30.08 23.73 66.96
N ARG A 120 30.35 22.45 67.25
CA ARG A 120 30.99 21.56 66.28
C ARG A 120 30.09 21.25 65.08
N LEU A 121 28.80 21.04 65.30
CA LEU A 121 27.81 20.93 64.22
C LEU A 121 27.80 22.19 63.35
N HIS A 122 27.87 23.37 63.96
CA HIS A 122 27.96 24.63 63.22
C HIS A 122 29.16 24.67 62.27
N GLU A 123 30.36 24.33 62.74
CA GLU A 123 31.58 24.28 61.91
C GLU A 123 31.49 23.29 60.74
N LEU A 124 30.85 22.13 60.96
CA LEU A 124 30.61 21.13 59.91
C LEU A 124 29.65 21.67 58.83
N TYR A 125 28.58 22.34 59.26
CA TYR A 125 27.62 22.97 58.35
C TYR A 125 28.20 24.17 57.60
N GLU A 126 29.11 24.95 58.20
CA GLU A 126 29.83 26.04 57.51
C GLU A 126 30.83 25.53 56.46
N THR A 127 31.46 24.39 56.75
CA THR A 127 32.36 23.73 55.79
C THR A 127 31.58 23.22 54.57
N GLY A 128 30.42 22.62 54.84
CA GLY A 128 29.46 22.13 53.85
C GLY A 128 29.39 20.61 53.81
N ILE A 129 28.17 20.08 53.93
CA ILE A 129 27.85 18.65 53.92
C ILE A 129 27.14 18.33 52.61
N ILE A 130 27.72 17.45 51.80
CA ILE A 130 27.22 17.06 50.49
C ILE A 130 26.64 15.65 50.52
N ASN A 131 25.64 15.40 49.67
CA ASN A 131 25.06 14.08 49.49
C ASN A 131 26.11 13.10 48.95
N SER A 132 26.15 11.87 49.50
CA SER A 132 27.12 10.84 49.13
C SER A 132 27.11 10.49 47.63
N ALA A 133 25.95 10.48 46.96
CA ALA A 133 25.87 10.21 45.53
C ALA A 133 26.59 11.30 44.70
N ASN A 134 26.39 12.57 45.07
CA ASN A 134 27.07 13.69 44.43
C ASN A 134 28.58 13.65 44.73
N PHE A 135 28.97 13.36 45.98
CA PHE A 135 30.37 13.23 46.37
C PHE A 135 31.11 12.15 45.57
N THR A 136 30.52 10.95 45.42
CA THR A 136 31.11 9.87 44.63
C THR A 136 31.20 10.21 43.14
N SER A 137 30.21 10.91 42.59
CA SER A 137 30.25 11.37 41.20
C SER A 137 31.38 12.37 40.96
N LEU A 138 31.56 13.32 41.89
CA LEU A 138 32.57 14.38 41.79
C LEU A 138 34.00 13.86 42.01
N MET A 139 34.19 12.86 42.87
CA MET A 139 35.50 12.21 43.09
C MET A 139 35.97 11.35 41.91
N LYS A 140 35.05 10.94 41.03
CA LYS A 140 35.38 10.27 39.77
C LYS A 140 35.74 11.26 38.67
N ASP A 141 35.39 12.54 38.84
CA ASP A 141 35.62 13.58 37.87
C ASP A 141 37.05 14.15 37.99
N SER A 142 37.58 14.66 36.89
CA SER A 142 38.99 15.05 36.78
C SER A 142 39.30 16.36 37.52
N SER A 143 38.28 17.19 37.75
CA SER A 143 38.42 18.55 38.30
C SER A 143 38.60 18.58 39.82
N ASN A 144 38.06 17.59 40.57
CA ASN A 144 38.13 17.47 42.04
C ASN A 144 37.83 18.76 42.83
N VAL A 145 37.13 19.71 42.21
CA VAL A 145 36.80 21.03 42.75
C VAL A 145 35.32 21.29 42.47
N VAL A 146 34.66 22.03 43.38
CA VAL A 146 33.31 22.54 43.17
C VAL A 146 33.23 24.01 43.56
N HIS A 147 32.31 24.73 42.94
CA HIS A 147 31.99 26.09 43.35
C HIS A 147 30.90 26.06 44.42
N VAL A 148 31.25 26.45 45.65
CA VAL A 148 30.29 26.59 46.75
C VAL A 148 29.81 28.04 46.82
N VAL A 149 28.51 28.23 46.67
CA VAL A 149 27.86 29.53 46.68
C VAL A 149 27.36 29.82 48.09
N VAL A 150 27.88 30.89 48.68
CA VAL A 150 27.46 31.41 49.99
C VAL A 150 26.94 32.83 49.79
N GLY A 151 25.63 33.01 49.96
CA GLY A 151 24.95 34.27 49.65
C GLY A 151 25.09 34.65 48.17
N LYS A 152 25.88 35.68 47.87
CA LYS A 152 26.13 36.18 46.50
C LYS A 152 27.51 35.82 45.95
N GLN A 153 28.35 35.13 46.71
CA GLN A 153 29.73 34.81 46.31
C GLN A 153 29.89 33.31 46.06
N ALA A 154 30.62 32.95 45.01
CA ALA A 154 31.02 31.58 44.72
C ALA A 154 32.49 31.38 45.08
N ILE A 155 32.79 30.35 45.87
CA ILE A 155 34.15 30.02 46.32
C ILE A 155 34.49 28.61 45.84
N SER A 156 35.61 28.46 45.15
CA SER A 156 36.10 27.15 44.73
C SER A 156 36.65 26.37 45.91
N LYS A 157 36.08 25.20 46.20
CA LYS A 157 36.56 24.28 47.24
C LYS A 157 36.93 22.92 46.63
N PRO A 158 38.08 22.34 46.98
CA PRO A 158 38.38 20.94 46.67
C PRO A 158 37.32 20.03 47.28
N VAL A 159 36.86 19.02 46.53
CA VAL A 159 35.84 18.06 46.98
C VAL A 159 36.28 17.36 48.27
N GLY A 160 37.57 17.07 48.42
CA GLY A 160 38.13 16.45 49.63
C GLY A 160 38.08 17.30 50.90
N GLN A 161 37.76 18.59 50.81
CA GLN A 161 37.54 19.46 51.98
C GLN A 161 36.07 19.51 52.41
N LEU A 162 35.17 18.88 51.65
CA LEU A 162 33.75 18.79 51.98
C LEU A 162 33.46 17.50 52.75
N PHE A 163 32.39 17.51 53.54
CA PHE A 163 31.99 16.32 54.29
C PHE A 163 30.82 15.61 53.62
N THR A 164 30.86 14.28 53.57
CA THR A 164 29.64 13.49 53.42
C THR A 164 28.92 13.44 54.77
N THR A 165 27.66 12.99 54.83
CA THR A 165 26.96 12.80 56.12
C THR A 165 27.73 11.90 57.07
N LEU A 166 28.32 10.81 56.57
CA LEU A 166 29.17 9.91 57.34
C LEU A 166 30.49 10.60 57.75
N GLY A 167 31.15 11.31 56.83
CA GLY A 167 32.39 12.03 57.12
C GLY A 167 32.20 13.14 58.17
N ALA A 168 31.08 13.86 58.11
CA ALA A 168 30.72 14.88 59.10
C ALA A 168 30.49 14.25 60.48
N TYR A 169 29.80 13.09 60.53
CA TYR A 169 29.59 12.34 61.78
C TYR A 169 30.91 11.86 62.40
N GLU A 170 31.84 11.34 61.60
CA GLU A 170 33.16 10.95 62.10
C GLU A 170 33.96 12.17 62.58
N ASN A 171 33.91 13.27 61.82
CA ASN A 171 34.64 14.50 62.11
C ASN A 171 34.08 15.28 63.32
N LEU A 172 32.84 15.00 63.74
CA LEU A 172 32.26 15.46 64.99
C LEU A 172 33.13 15.06 66.20
N PHE A 173 33.76 13.88 66.16
CA PHE A 173 34.60 13.34 67.22
C PHE A 173 36.10 13.64 67.04
N ALA A 174 36.48 14.50 66.08
CA ALA A 174 37.88 14.83 65.84
C ALA A 174 38.53 15.60 67.00
N THR A 175 37.75 16.36 67.77
CA THR A 175 38.23 17.12 68.92
C THR A 175 38.44 16.20 70.12
N GLN A 176 39.60 16.33 70.79
CA GLN A 176 40.00 15.51 71.95
C GLN A 176 38.96 15.49 73.09
N LEU A 177 38.18 16.57 73.24
CA LEU A 177 37.10 16.69 74.23
C LEU A 177 35.89 15.80 73.94
N LEU A 178 35.53 15.64 72.65
CA LEU A 178 34.39 14.85 72.20
C LEU A 178 34.78 13.38 71.97
N SER A 179 36.02 13.12 71.53
CA SER A 179 36.53 11.76 71.37
C SER A 179 36.58 10.98 72.68
N ALA A 180 36.98 11.63 73.78
CA ALA A 180 37.03 11.04 75.12
C ALA A 180 35.67 10.59 75.66
N LYS A 181 34.57 11.10 75.09
CA LYS A 181 33.18 10.81 75.50
C LYS A 181 32.36 10.13 74.39
N ARG A 182 33.04 9.58 73.37
CA ARG A 182 32.42 8.99 72.19
C ARG A 182 31.40 7.89 72.51
N SER A 183 31.67 7.03 73.50
CA SER A 183 30.77 5.93 73.88
C SER A 183 29.40 6.40 74.38
N VAL A 184 29.34 7.54 75.08
CA VAL A 184 28.10 8.14 75.59
C VAL A 184 27.38 8.90 74.47
N LEU A 185 28.14 9.67 73.68
CA LEU A 185 27.60 10.46 72.57
C LEU A 185 27.05 9.59 71.42
N GLN A 186 27.58 8.38 71.22
CA GLN A 186 27.05 7.42 70.24
C GLN A 186 25.64 6.91 70.59
N GLN A 187 25.25 6.92 71.87
CA GLN A 187 23.90 6.55 72.32
C GLN A 187 22.87 7.66 72.06
N CYS A 188 23.32 8.85 71.63
CA CYS A 188 22.50 10.04 71.44
C CYS A 188 22.02 10.24 69.99
N ASN A 189 22.13 9.22 69.12
CA ASN A 189 21.69 9.28 67.71
C ASN A 189 22.09 10.58 66.99
N LEU A 190 23.34 11.04 67.18
CA LEU A 190 23.78 12.35 66.67
C LEU A 190 23.76 12.45 65.14
N ASN A 191 23.63 11.31 64.44
CA ASN A 191 23.41 11.21 63.01
C ASN A 191 22.10 11.85 62.54
N GLU A 192 21.06 11.94 63.38
CA GLU A 192 19.76 12.54 63.01
C GLU A 192 19.85 14.07 62.81
N TYR A 193 20.90 14.69 63.36
CA TYR A 193 21.18 16.13 63.28
C TYR A 193 22.17 16.50 62.18
N ILE A 194 22.59 15.54 61.35
CA ILE A 194 23.55 15.73 60.25
C ILE A 194 22.85 15.42 58.93
N GLU A 195 22.56 16.48 58.16
CA GLU A 195 21.91 16.39 56.85
C GLU A 195 22.72 17.17 55.81
N PRO A 196 22.71 16.79 54.51
CA PRO A 196 23.37 17.57 53.49
C PRO A 196 22.80 18.99 53.39
N ASN A 197 23.67 20.00 53.47
CA ASN A 197 23.31 21.40 53.28
C ASN A 197 23.94 22.02 52.03
N LEU A 198 24.80 21.29 51.31
CA LEU A 198 25.23 21.63 49.96
C LEU A 198 24.25 21.06 48.94
N ILE A 199 23.48 21.93 48.31
CA ILE A 199 22.44 21.57 47.33
C ILE A 199 22.95 21.91 45.93
N TYR A 200 22.85 20.96 45.00
CA TYR A 200 23.24 21.17 43.60
C TYR A 200 22.36 22.24 42.93
N ASP A 201 22.98 23.29 42.36
CA ASP A 201 22.25 24.38 41.70
C ASP A 201 21.97 24.03 40.24
N LYS A 202 20.87 23.31 39.99
CA LYS A 202 20.57 22.81 38.64
C LYS A 202 20.50 23.92 37.59
N GLU A 203 19.81 25.01 37.89
CA GLU A 203 19.61 26.12 36.94
C GLU A 203 20.93 26.81 36.57
N ARG A 204 21.77 27.12 37.56
CA ARG A 204 23.07 27.75 37.31
C ARG A 204 24.00 26.82 36.53
N ASN A 205 24.05 25.54 36.90
CA ASN A 205 24.88 24.57 36.19
C ASN A 205 24.43 24.37 34.74
N GLU A 206 23.12 24.30 34.47
CA GLU A 206 22.58 24.20 33.10
C GLU A 206 22.86 25.46 32.28
N SER A 207 22.73 26.65 32.88
CA SER A 207 23.06 27.92 32.21
C SER A 207 24.53 27.99 31.82
N GLU A 208 25.44 27.75 32.76
CA GLU A 208 26.89 27.78 32.51
C GLU A 208 27.32 26.72 31.48
N MET A 209 26.73 25.52 31.56
CA MET A 209 26.98 24.47 30.56
C MET A 209 26.54 24.91 29.16
N ASN A 210 25.39 25.56 29.04
CA ASN A 210 24.92 26.09 27.75
C ASN A 210 25.82 27.22 27.23
N ASP A 211 26.26 28.12 28.11
CA ASP A 211 27.17 29.22 27.74
C ASP A 211 28.51 28.67 27.26
N MET A 212 29.07 27.68 27.94
CA MET A 212 30.28 26.97 27.52
C MET A 212 30.08 26.31 26.13
N LEU A 213 28.99 25.58 25.93
CA LEU A 213 28.71 24.90 24.66
C LEU A 213 28.47 25.89 23.49
N SER A 214 27.98 27.10 23.77
CA SER A 214 27.75 28.15 22.75
C SER A 214 29.03 28.68 22.12
N LEU A 215 30.18 28.54 22.81
CA LEU A 215 31.48 29.03 22.33
C LEU A 215 32.11 28.11 21.27
N ILE A 216 31.55 26.92 21.02
CA ILE A 216 32.08 25.97 20.04
C ILE A 216 31.75 26.45 18.62
N PRO A 217 32.74 26.84 17.79
CA PRO A 217 32.49 27.30 16.43
C PRO A 217 31.96 26.15 15.56
N GLN A 218 30.86 26.41 14.85
CA GLN A 218 30.23 25.43 13.94
C GLN A 218 31.05 25.17 12.67
N ALA A 219 31.93 26.10 12.29
CA ALA A 219 32.76 26.02 11.11
C ALA A 219 34.25 25.92 11.47
N SER A 220 35.02 25.18 10.67
CA SER A 220 36.48 25.04 10.82
C SER A 220 37.29 25.94 9.88
N GLY A 221 36.63 26.64 8.96
CA GLY A 221 37.25 27.54 7.99
C GLY A 221 36.23 28.12 7.02
N MET A 222 36.72 28.83 5.99
CA MET A 222 35.91 29.43 4.93
C MET A 222 36.58 29.19 3.57
N VAL A 223 35.77 28.98 2.54
CA VAL A 223 36.20 28.97 1.14
C VAL A 223 35.75 30.29 0.52
N LEU A 224 36.67 30.97 -0.15
CA LEU A 224 36.42 32.29 -0.77
C LEU A 224 35.94 32.16 -2.21
N GLU A 225 35.18 33.14 -2.68
CA GLU A 225 34.79 33.27 -4.08
C GLU A 225 36.02 33.24 -5.00
N GLY A 226 35.92 32.49 -6.10
CA GLY A 226 37.01 32.28 -7.05
C GLY A 226 38.02 31.19 -6.65
N GLN A 227 37.93 30.63 -5.44
CA GLN A 227 38.78 29.52 -5.02
C GLN A 227 38.38 28.21 -5.72
N ARG A 228 39.37 27.52 -6.30
CA ARG A 228 39.17 26.17 -6.88
C ARG A 228 38.85 25.16 -5.79
N ILE A 229 37.73 24.45 -5.92
CA ILE A 229 37.29 23.40 -5.00
C ILE A 229 37.86 22.04 -5.42
N ILE A 230 37.59 21.61 -6.65
CA ILE A 230 38.03 20.30 -7.19
C ILE A 230 38.05 20.34 -8.72
N ASP A 231 38.94 19.58 -9.36
CA ASP A 231 39.03 19.45 -10.82
C ASP A 231 38.65 18.04 -11.32
N ARG A 232 38.38 17.92 -12.63
CA ARG A 232 38.00 16.65 -13.24
C ARG A 232 39.12 15.62 -13.08
N GLY A 233 38.79 14.46 -12.50
CA GLY A 233 39.73 13.38 -12.24
C GLY A 233 40.42 13.45 -10.87
N ASP A 234 40.27 14.54 -10.12
CA ASP A 234 40.75 14.61 -8.73
C ASP A 234 39.97 13.62 -7.85
N ILE A 235 40.65 13.00 -6.89
CA ILE A 235 40.00 12.10 -5.93
C ILE A 235 39.33 12.93 -4.84
N VAL A 236 38.06 12.66 -4.56
CA VAL A 236 37.32 13.30 -3.47
C VAL A 236 37.82 12.75 -2.13
N ASP A 237 38.77 13.44 -1.50
CA ASP A 237 39.27 13.10 -0.17
C ASP A 237 38.34 13.62 0.95
N ALA A 238 38.59 13.21 2.21
CA ALA A 238 37.77 13.59 3.37
C ALA A 238 37.64 15.12 3.57
N LYS A 239 38.63 15.90 3.15
CA LYS A 239 38.60 17.37 3.25
C LYS A 239 37.72 17.95 2.15
N THR A 240 37.91 17.49 0.92
CA THR A 240 37.19 17.96 -0.26
C THR A 240 35.73 17.55 -0.21
N TYR A 241 35.42 16.35 0.31
CA TYR A 241 34.05 15.93 0.60
C TYR A 241 33.33 16.92 1.53
N ARG A 242 34.00 17.35 2.61
CA ARG A 242 33.45 18.35 3.55
C ARG A 242 33.26 19.72 2.92
N VAL A 243 34.21 20.14 2.08
CA VAL A 243 34.08 21.40 1.32
C VAL A 243 32.92 21.33 0.34
N LEU A 244 32.80 20.24 -0.43
CA LEU A 244 31.69 20.02 -1.36
C LEU A 244 30.35 19.97 -0.64
N TYR A 245 30.26 19.24 0.48
CA TYR A 245 29.05 19.17 1.30
C TYR A 245 28.66 20.55 1.85
N SER A 246 29.64 21.32 2.32
CA SER A 246 29.40 22.67 2.83
C SER A 246 28.99 23.63 1.70
N PHE A 247 29.58 23.47 0.51
CA PHE A 247 29.21 24.21 -0.69
C PHE A 247 27.77 23.92 -1.09
N GLU A 248 27.35 22.64 -1.12
CA GLU A 248 25.96 22.26 -1.39
C GLU A 248 25.00 22.90 -0.40
N GLN A 249 25.28 22.80 0.91
CA GLN A 249 24.41 23.36 1.94
C GLN A 249 24.33 24.90 1.87
N ALA A 250 25.45 25.57 1.59
CA ALA A 250 25.47 27.02 1.44
C ALA A 250 24.79 27.47 0.14
N ASN A 251 24.92 26.68 -0.93
CA ASN A 251 24.25 26.92 -2.20
C ASN A 251 22.74 26.67 -2.09
N GLU A 252 22.29 25.67 -1.34
CA GLU A 252 20.87 25.45 -1.01
C GLU A 252 20.29 26.65 -0.27
N LYS A 253 20.91 27.09 0.84
CA LYS A 253 20.46 28.26 1.62
C LYS A 253 20.45 29.55 0.81
N ARG A 254 21.37 29.70 -0.16
CA ARG A 254 21.42 30.89 -1.05
C ARG A 254 20.40 30.80 -2.20
N ASN A 255 20.18 29.60 -2.73
CA ASN A 255 19.23 29.33 -3.82
C ASN A 255 17.78 29.19 -3.34
N GLU A 256 17.50 29.21 -2.03
CA GLU A 256 16.17 29.44 -1.43
C GLU A 256 15.57 30.84 -1.74
N THR A 257 16.01 31.50 -2.81
CA THR A 257 15.34 32.71 -3.31
C THR A 257 14.05 32.31 -4.05
N LYS A 258 12.92 32.98 -3.74
CA LYS A 258 11.55 32.64 -4.19
C LYS A 258 11.39 32.40 -5.71
N ASP A 259 12.25 32.99 -6.54
CA ASP A 259 12.18 32.89 -8.00
C ASP A 259 12.57 31.50 -8.55
N GLN A 260 13.51 30.79 -7.93
CA GLN A 260 13.92 29.45 -8.39
C GLN A 260 12.94 28.35 -7.96
N VAL A 261 12.36 28.45 -6.77
CA VAL A 261 11.30 27.52 -6.29
C VAL A 261 10.10 27.55 -7.25
N THR A 262 9.76 28.74 -7.75
CA THR A 262 8.67 28.92 -8.72
C THR A 262 8.99 28.26 -10.07
N SER A 263 10.23 28.38 -10.56
CA SER A 263 10.67 27.75 -11.81
C SER A 263 10.72 26.22 -11.74
N THR A 264 11.22 25.65 -10.64
CA THR A 264 11.24 24.18 -10.45
C THR A 264 9.82 23.61 -10.35
N PHE A 265 8.94 24.28 -9.59
CA PHE A 265 7.54 23.91 -9.50
C PHE A 265 6.83 23.94 -10.87
N LEU A 266 7.06 25.01 -11.66
CA LEU A 266 6.50 25.13 -13.00
C LEU A 266 7.00 24.03 -13.93
N GLY A 267 8.30 23.72 -13.89
CA GLY A 267 8.91 22.66 -14.70
C GLY A 267 8.37 21.26 -14.35
N GLN A 268 8.29 20.93 -13.05
CA GLN A 268 7.69 19.67 -12.57
C GLN A 268 6.21 19.58 -12.96
N SER A 269 5.46 20.69 -12.83
CA SER A 269 4.05 20.75 -13.20
C SER A 269 3.84 20.50 -14.69
N LEU A 270 4.63 21.16 -15.53
CA LEU A 270 4.59 21.00 -16.98
C LEU A 270 4.96 19.57 -17.39
N TYR A 271 6.00 18.99 -16.79
CA TYR A 271 6.42 17.61 -17.06
C TYR A 271 5.31 16.60 -16.74
N VAL A 272 4.74 16.65 -15.54
CA VAL A 272 3.65 15.76 -15.13
C VAL A 272 2.43 15.95 -16.02
N PHE A 273 2.06 17.20 -16.34
CA PHE A 273 0.93 17.51 -17.20
C PHE A 273 1.10 16.91 -18.61
N ILE A 274 2.27 17.07 -19.23
CA ILE A 274 2.56 16.53 -20.57
C ILE A 274 2.43 14.99 -20.57
N LEU A 275 3.01 14.31 -19.60
CA LEU A 275 2.95 12.83 -19.55
C LEU A 275 1.52 12.30 -19.37
N ILE A 276 0.75 12.89 -18.44
CA ILE A 276 -0.65 12.51 -18.24
C ILE A 276 -1.49 12.85 -19.47
N LEU A 277 -1.25 14.00 -20.11
CA LEU A 277 -1.94 14.39 -21.33
C LEU A 277 -1.67 13.40 -22.47
N LEU A 278 -0.40 13.04 -22.72
CA LEU A 278 -0.01 12.08 -23.75
C LEU A 278 -0.65 10.71 -23.51
N PHE A 279 -0.66 10.22 -22.27
CA PHE A 279 -1.32 8.97 -21.94
C PHE A 279 -2.84 9.04 -22.16
N THR A 280 -3.46 10.17 -21.82
CA THR A 280 -4.90 10.38 -22.00
C THR A 280 -5.27 10.41 -23.48
N LEU A 281 -4.46 11.07 -24.31
CA LEU A 281 -4.60 11.07 -25.76
C LEU A 281 -4.43 9.66 -26.33
N TYR A 282 -3.43 8.91 -25.85
CA TYR A 282 -3.26 7.49 -26.23
C TYR A 282 -4.53 6.67 -25.95
N MET A 283 -5.11 6.83 -24.75
CA MET A 283 -6.35 6.12 -24.38
C MET A 283 -7.52 6.54 -25.27
N ALA A 284 -7.67 7.83 -25.54
CA ALA A 284 -8.75 8.36 -26.36
C ALA A 284 -8.66 7.91 -27.83
N LEU A 285 -7.45 7.82 -28.39
CA LEU A 285 -7.24 7.49 -29.80
C LEU A 285 -7.16 5.99 -30.08
N PHE A 286 -6.48 5.22 -29.23
CA PHE A 286 -6.13 3.82 -29.52
C PHE A 286 -6.84 2.78 -28.63
N ARG A 287 -7.45 3.22 -27.52
CA ARG A 287 -8.03 2.35 -26.48
C ARG A 287 -9.38 2.86 -25.96
N LYS A 288 -10.22 3.32 -26.89
CA LYS A 288 -11.56 3.88 -26.61
C LYS A 288 -12.43 2.91 -25.80
N ASP A 289 -12.29 1.61 -26.04
CA ASP A 289 -12.94 0.51 -25.32
C ASP A 289 -12.63 0.42 -23.82
N TYR A 290 -11.46 0.90 -23.38
CA TYR A 290 -11.12 1.08 -21.97
C TYR A 290 -11.39 2.51 -21.50
N PHE A 291 -11.17 3.50 -22.37
CA PHE A 291 -11.40 4.92 -22.07
C PHE A 291 -12.88 5.26 -21.83
N GLU A 292 -13.82 4.47 -22.35
CA GLU A 292 -15.24 4.69 -22.07
C GLU A 292 -15.69 4.12 -20.73
N LYS A 293 -14.90 3.23 -20.12
CA LYS A 293 -15.23 2.55 -18.86
C LYS A 293 -14.63 3.32 -17.68
N PRO A 294 -15.45 3.97 -16.81
CA PRO A 294 -14.93 4.79 -15.71
C PRO A 294 -14.01 4.03 -14.76
N ARG A 295 -14.30 2.75 -14.48
CA ARG A 295 -13.49 1.91 -13.59
C ARG A 295 -12.12 1.59 -14.19
N SER A 296 -12.05 1.37 -15.50
CA SER A 296 -10.79 1.12 -16.23
C SER A 296 -9.87 2.33 -16.21
N ILE A 297 -10.39 3.53 -16.51
CA ILE A 297 -9.57 4.76 -16.41
C ILE A 297 -9.16 5.01 -14.96
N SER A 298 -10.10 4.94 -14.02
CA SER A 298 -9.82 5.24 -12.60
C SER A 298 -8.72 4.33 -12.05
N PHE A 299 -8.70 3.06 -12.45
CA PHE A 299 -7.64 2.13 -12.11
C PHE A 299 -6.26 2.59 -12.62
N LEU A 300 -6.14 2.96 -13.90
CA LEU A 300 -4.88 3.43 -14.49
C LEU A 300 -4.37 4.70 -13.80
N TYR A 301 -5.26 5.66 -13.54
CA TYR A 301 -4.92 6.91 -12.87
C TYR A 301 -4.57 6.69 -11.40
N ALA A 302 -5.21 5.73 -10.72
CA ALA A 302 -4.82 5.34 -9.37
C ALA A 302 -3.37 4.82 -9.33
N LEU A 303 -2.92 4.04 -10.32
CA LEU A 303 -1.53 3.61 -10.42
C LEU A 303 -0.57 4.80 -10.60
N PHE A 304 -0.94 5.79 -11.41
CA PHE A 304 -0.16 7.02 -11.62
C PHE A 304 -0.11 7.92 -10.38
N ILE A 305 -1.06 7.79 -9.47
CA ILE A 305 -1.00 8.47 -8.18
C ILE A 305 -0.15 7.66 -7.20
N ILE A 306 -0.47 6.38 -7.00
CA ILE A 306 0.08 5.54 -5.93
C ILE A 306 1.60 5.38 -6.06
N PHE A 307 2.10 4.94 -7.22
CA PHE A 307 3.53 4.61 -7.38
C PHE A 307 4.44 5.85 -7.32
N PRO A 308 4.16 6.95 -8.04
CA PRO A 308 4.91 8.19 -7.88
C PRO A 308 4.81 8.78 -6.46
N THR A 309 3.64 8.67 -5.80
CA THR A 309 3.48 9.13 -4.40
C THR A 309 4.36 8.33 -3.45
N ILE A 310 4.33 6.99 -3.52
CA ILE A 310 5.20 6.12 -2.72
C ILE A 310 6.67 6.47 -2.96
N THR A 311 7.05 6.61 -4.23
CA THR A 311 8.42 6.98 -4.63
C THR A 311 8.84 8.29 -3.99
N SER A 312 8.01 9.33 -4.11
CA SER A 312 8.31 10.64 -3.56
C SER A 312 8.41 10.62 -2.03
N LEU A 313 7.51 9.92 -1.33
CA LEU A 313 7.56 9.78 0.12
C LEU A 313 8.82 9.04 0.59
N MET A 314 9.20 7.95 -0.09
CA MET A 314 10.43 7.21 0.21
C MET A 314 11.67 8.08 0.04
N MET A 315 11.73 8.87 -1.03
CA MET A 315 12.84 9.77 -1.31
C MET A 315 12.89 10.95 -0.33
N LYS A 316 11.75 11.51 0.06
CA LYS A 316 11.65 12.65 0.99
C LYS A 316 12.05 12.29 2.42
N TYR A 317 11.62 11.12 2.91
CA TYR A 317 11.84 10.70 4.30
C TYR A 317 13.01 9.73 4.46
N ASN A 318 13.71 9.38 3.36
CA ASN A 318 14.84 8.44 3.35
C ASN A 318 14.56 7.12 4.11
N ILE A 319 13.34 6.58 3.97
CA ILE A 319 12.85 5.44 4.77
C ILE A 319 13.57 4.15 4.36
N LEU A 320 13.55 3.84 3.06
CA LEU A 320 14.07 2.62 2.44
C LEU A 320 14.49 2.92 1.00
N SER A 321 15.30 2.04 0.40
CA SER A 321 15.67 2.14 -1.02
C SER A 321 14.44 2.01 -1.92
N VAL A 322 14.29 2.94 -2.88
CA VAL A 322 13.18 2.94 -3.86
C VAL A 322 13.11 1.66 -4.69
N TYR A 323 14.24 0.96 -4.85
CA TYR A 323 14.33 -0.28 -5.62
C TYR A 323 13.62 -1.47 -4.95
N ILE A 324 13.21 -1.36 -3.69
CA ILE A 324 12.36 -2.35 -3.02
C ILE A 324 10.91 -2.31 -3.56
N VAL A 325 10.46 -1.16 -4.07
CA VAL A 325 9.09 -0.98 -4.55
C VAL A 325 8.84 -1.82 -5.80
N PRO A 326 7.86 -2.75 -5.80
CA PRO A 326 7.64 -3.66 -6.92
C PRO A 326 6.89 -2.98 -8.07
N PHE A 327 7.52 -2.04 -8.79
CA PHE A 327 6.86 -1.32 -9.90
C PHE A 327 6.30 -2.26 -10.95
N ALA A 328 7.00 -3.35 -11.28
CA ALA A 328 6.53 -4.35 -12.24
C ALA A 328 5.15 -4.93 -11.90
N MET A 329 4.71 -4.85 -10.64
CA MET A 329 3.35 -5.19 -10.21
C MET A 329 2.26 -4.40 -10.96
N ALA A 330 2.50 -3.10 -11.20
CA ALA A 330 1.58 -2.27 -11.98
C ALA A 330 1.45 -2.79 -13.42
N ALA A 331 2.56 -3.17 -14.04
CA ALA A 331 2.56 -3.76 -15.38
C ALA A 331 1.78 -5.09 -15.40
N VAL A 332 1.95 -5.93 -14.37
CA VAL A 332 1.18 -7.17 -14.20
C VAL A 332 -0.31 -6.87 -14.12
N PHE A 333 -0.75 -5.98 -13.24
CA PHE A 333 -2.18 -5.70 -13.09
C PHE A 333 -2.83 -5.18 -14.37
N VAL A 334 -2.20 -4.20 -15.04
CA VAL A 334 -2.74 -3.69 -16.32
C VAL A 334 -2.74 -4.80 -17.37
N ARG A 335 -1.72 -5.66 -17.42
CA ARG A 335 -1.68 -6.79 -18.34
C ARG A 335 -2.78 -7.81 -18.07
N VAL A 336 -3.13 -8.09 -16.81
CA VAL A 336 -4.17 -9.05 -16.43
C VAL A 336 -5.56 -8.55 -16.81
N PHE A 337 -5.87 -7.30 -16.50
CA PHE A 337 -7.23 -6.75 -16.63
C PHE A 337 -7.49 -6.08 -17.98
N MET A 338 -6.44 -5.77 -18.73
CA MET A 338 -6.51 -5.13 -20.04
C MET A 338 -5.67 -5.91 -21.06
N ASP A 339 -4.79 -5.23 -21.78
CA ASP A 339 -3.94 -5.81 -22.82
C ASP A 339 -2.47 -5.38 -22.65
N SER A 340 -1.57 -6.10 -23.33
CA SER A 340 -0.13 -5.87 -23.25
C SER A 340 0.32 -4.49 -23.75
N ARG A 341 -0.37 -3.90 -24.75
CA ARG A 341 -0.01 -2.57 -25.28
C ARG A 341 -0.37 -1.48 -24.27
N THR A 342 -1.55 -1.58 -23.66
CA THR A 342 -1.97 -0.65 -22.61
C THR A 342 -1.08 -0.79 -21.38
N ALA A 343 -0.71 -2.02 -21.00
CA ALA A 343 0.20 -2.29 -19.89
C ALA A 343 1.58 -1.64 -20.08
N PHE A 344 2.17 -1.80 -21.26
CA PHE A 344 3.46 -1.19 -21.58
C PHE A 344 3.40 0.34 -21.52
N ASN A 345 2.44 0.97 -22.21
CA ASN A 345 2.31 2.43 -22.24
C ASN A 345 2.05 3.02 -20.85
N ALA A 346 1.14 2.41 -20.07
CA ALA A 346 0.86 2.84 -18.71
C ALA A 346 2.11 2.70 -17.82
N TYR A 347 2.83 1.58 -17.95
CA TYR A 347 4.02 1.33 -17.16
C TYR A 347 5.14 2.34 -17.45
N VAL A 348 5.43 2.62 -18.73
CA VAL A 348 6.43 3.62 -19.13
C VAL A 348 6.10 4.99 -18.53
N ILE A 349 4.85 5.45 -18.67
CA ILE A 349 4.41 6.74 -18.11
C ILE A 349 4.54 6.76 -16.59
N MET A 350 4.14 5.69 -15.91
CA MET A 350 4.26 5.57 -14.45
C MET A 350 5.73 5.64 -13.98
N ILE A 351 6.65 4.97 -14.68
CA ILE A 351 8.09 5.01 -14.36
C ILE A 351 8.66 6.41 -14.60
N LEU A 352 8.32 7.07 -15.70
CA LEU A 352 8.75 8.44 -15.98
C LEU A 352 8.24 9.43 -14.92
N LEU A 353 6.97 9.30 -14.50
CA LEU A 353 6.41 10.10 -13.40
C LEU A 353 7.14 9.85 -12.08
N SER A 354 7.52 8.61 -11.80
CA SER A 354 8.23 8.23 -10.56
C SER A 354 9.69 8.70 -10.57
N ALA A 355 10.34 8.68 -11.74
CA ALA A 355 11.75 9.02 -11.91
C ALA A 355 12.07 10.46 -11.49
N VAL A 356 11.11 11.39 -11.61
CA VAL A 356 11.27 12.81 -11.21
C VAL A 356 11.71 12.94 -9.74
N ALA A 357 11.27 12.06 -8.86
CA ALA A 357 11.61 12.11 -7.44
C ALA A 357 12.92 11.38 -7.09
N VAL A 358 13.47 10.56 -7.99
CA VAL A 358 14.64 9.71 -7.73
C VAL A 358 15.94 10.46 -8.05
N ARG A 359 17.02 10.20 -7.28
CA ARG A 359 18.35 10.81 -7.50
C ARG A 359 19.01 10.29 -8.79
N TYR A 360 19.11 8.97 -8.96
CA TYR A 360 19.71 8.32 -10.13
C TYR A 360 18.66 7.96 -11.18
N GLN A 361 18.13 8.97 -11.87
CA GLN A 361 16.97 8.82 -12.78
C GLN A 361 17.23 7.84 -13.94
N TYR A 362 18.40 7.93 -14.58
CA TYR A 362 18.75 7.10 -15.74
C TYR A 362 18.79 5.60 -15.37
N GLU A 363 19.54 5.26 -14.32
CA GLU A 363 19.65 3.88 -13.82
C GLU A 363 18.28 3.34 -13.43
N PHE A 364 17.52 4.13 -12.66
CA PHE A 364 16.18 3.76 -12.23
C PHE A 364 15.26 3.46 -13.42
N ILE A 365 15.21 4.34 -14.42
CA ILE A 365 14.37 4.15 -15.62
C ILE A 365 14.77 2.86 -16.34
N VAL A 366 16.07 2.64 -16.59
CA VAL A 366 16.54 1.46 -17.34
C VAL A 366 16.21 0.16 -16.60
N VAL A 367 16.56 0.06 -15.31
CA VAL A 367 16.30 -1.14 -14.50
C VAL A 367 14.80 -1.42 -14.43
N GLN A 368 13.97 -0.41 -14.14
CA GLN A 368 12.53 -0.61 -14.00
C GLN A 368 11.85 -0.91 -15.33
N LEU A 369 12.28 -0.31 -16.46
CA LEU A 369 11.72 -0.61 -17.78
C LEU A 369 11.97 -2.06 -18.18
N VAL A 370 13.19 -2.59 -17.94
CA VAL A 370 13.47 -4.01 -18.20
C VAL A 370 12.63 -4.91 -17.29
N ALA A 371 12.53 -4.59 -16.00
CA ALA A 371 11.69 -5.33 -15.06
C ALA A 371 10.22 -5.42 -15.55
N GLY A 372 9.65 -4.30 -16.00
CA GLY A 372 8.28 -4.28 -16.51
C GLY A 372 8.09 -5.03 -17.82
N LEU A 373 9.04 -4.93 -18.75
CA LEU A 373 9.00 -5.67 -20.02
C LEU A 373 9.02 -7.19 -19.78
N ILE A 374 9.90 -7.66 -18.90
CA ILE A 374 9.96 -9.07 -18.51
C ILE A 374 8.61 -9.51 -17.93
N ALA A 375 8.04 -8.71 -17.02
CA ALA A 375 6.73 -9.01 -16.42
C ALA A 375 5.59 -9.05 -17.44
N ILE A 376 5.57 -8.15 -18.43
CA ILE A 376 4.53 -8.12 -19.46
C ILE A 376 4.66 -9.33 -20.40
N PHE A 377 5.88 -9.71 -20.76
CA PHE A 377 6.13 -10.81 -21.70
C PHE A 377 5.99 -12.20 -21.06
N SER A 378 6.32 -12.36 -19.78
CA SER A 378 6.14 -13.62 -19.06
C SER A 378 4.66 -13.97 -18.84
N LEU A 379 3.75 -13.00 -18.89
CA LEU A 379 2.32 -13.14 -18.63
C LEU A 379 1.46 -13.15 -19.90
N ARG A 380 1.96 -13.75 -20.99
CA ARG A 380 1.26 -13.79 -22.28
C ARG A 380 -0.16 -14.37 -22.15
N GLU A 381 -0.39 -15.35 -21.29
CA GLU A 381 -1.72 -15.83 -20.88
C GLU A 381 -1.68 -16.31 -19.43
N LEU A 382 -2.23 -15.51 -18.51
CA LEU A 382 -2.34 -15.89 -17.09
C LEU A 382 -3.45 -16.94 -16.92
N SER A 383 -3.05 -18.20 -16.99
CA SER A 383 -3.93 -19.35 -16.76
C SER A 383 -3.64 -20.04 -15.43
N LYS A 384 -2.43 -19.86 -14.86
CA LYS A 384 -1.98 -20.55 -13.65
C LYS A 384 -1.31 -19.62 -12.66
N ARG A 385 -1.57 -19.84 -11.36
CA ARG A 385 -0.94 -19.09 -10.25
C ARG A 385 0.59 -19.20 -10.26
N SER A 386 1.14 -20.33 -10.73
CA SER A 386 2.59 -20.56 -10.84
C SER A 386 3.30 -19.58 -11.78
N GLN A 387 2.60 -18.95 -12.72
CA GLN A 387 3.19 -17.97 -13.64
C GLN A 387 3.60 -16.68 -12.93
N ILE A 388 2.95 -16.32 -11.82
CA ILE A 388 3.34 -15.15 -11.00
C ILE A 388 4.69 -15.41 -10.33
N PHE A 389 4.92 -16.63 -9.81
CA PHE A 389 6.21 -17.02 -9.22
C PHE A 389 7.33 -17.00 -10.25
N LEU A 390 7.10 -17.58 -11.43
CA LEU A 390 8.08 -17.56 -12.52
C LEU A 390 8.38 -16.11 -12.96
N THR A 391 7.34 -15.26 -13.03
CA THR A 391 7.51 -13.85 -13.36
C THR A 391 8.36 -13.11 -12.33
N ALA A 392 8.08 -13.28 -11.04
CA ALA A 392 8.87 -12.69 -9.97
C ALA A 392 10.36 -13.09 -10.07
N LEU A 393 10.64 -14.38 -10.32
CA LEU A 393 12.00 -14.89 -10.51
C LEU A 393 12.68 -14.26 -11.72
N LEU A 394 12.01 -14.25 -12.88
CA LEU A 394 12.56 -13.68 -14.12
C LEU A 394 12.81 -12.17 -14.00
N VAL A 395 11.90 -11.43 -13.35
CA VAL A 395 12.06 -10.00 -13.10
C VAL A 395 13.27 -9.74 -12.18
N THR A 396 13.45 -10.55 -11.14
CA THR A 396 14.60 -10.45 -10.22
C THR A 396 15.91 -10.67 -10.97
N LEU A 397 16.01 -11.76 -11.73
CA LEU A 397 17.21 -12.11 -12.48
C LEU A 397 17.51 -11.08 -13.57
N GLY A 398 16.50 -10.63 -14.31
CA GLY A 398 16.67 -9.63 -15.36
C GLY A 398 17.06 -8.26 -14.82
N SER A 399 16.48 -7.83 -13.70
CA SER A 399 16.84 -6.58 -13.04
C SER A 399 18.27 -6.63 -12.50
N ALA A 400 18.66 -7.75 -11.87
CA ALA A 400 20.02 -7.96 -11.41
C ALA A 400 21.04 -7.97 -12.56
N ALA A 401 20.72 -8.62 -13.68
CA ALA A 401 21.58 -8.66 -14.86
C ALA A 401 21.77 -7.28 -15.50
N VAL A 402 20.71 -6.50 -15.64
CA VAL A 402 20.80 -5.13 -16.19
C VAL A 402 21.52 -4.20 -15.23
N TYR A 403 21.28 -4.31 -13.93
CA TYR A 403 22.00 -3.52 -12.94
C TYR A 403 23.50 -3.85 -12.95
N LEU A 404 23.86 -5.14 -13.02
CA LEU A 404 25.25 -5.56 -13.18
C LEU A 404 25.87 -4.96 -14.45
N ALA A 405 25.16 -5.00 -15.59
CA ALA A 405 25.64 -4.39 -16.83
C ALA A 405 25.90 -2.88 -16.68
N LEU A 406 25.02 -2.15 -15.99
CA LEU A 406 25.22 -0.72 -15.70
C LEU A 406 26.42 -0.46 -14.79
N GLN A 407 26.64 -1.30 -13.77
CA GLN A 407 27.82 -1.20 -12.91
C GLN A 407 29.13 -1.43 -13.69
N LEU A 408 29.15 -2.42 -14.59
CA LEU A 408 30.32 -2.72 -15.43
C LEU A 408 30.64 -1.61 -16.44
N ILE A 409 29.64 -0.84 -16.87
CA ILE A 409 29.85 0.34 -17.72
C ILE A 409 30.50 1.49 -16.93
N GLN A 410 30.26 1.57 -15.61
CA GLN A 410 30.67 2.70 -14.78
C GLN A 410 31.95 2.44 -13.98
N THR A 411 32.36 1.18 -13.79
CA THR A 411 33.44 0.80 -12.86
C THR A 411 34.41 -0.19 -13.50
N ASP A 412 35.71 0.11 -13.45
CA ASP A 412 36.79 -0.77 -13.95
C ASP A 412 37.26 -1.81 -12.91
N ASP A 413 36.78 -1.71 -11.67
CA ASP A 413 37.20 -2.52 -10.52
C ASP A 413 36.02 -3.30 -9.90
N PHE A 414 36.02 -4.61 -10.13
CA PHE A 414 35.00 -5.55 -9.64
C PHE A 414 34.94 -5.67 -8.10
N SER A 415 35.98 -5.23 -7.38
CA SER A 415 35.98 -5.28 -5.91
C SER A 415 35.11 -4.20 -5.27
N LYS A 416 34.67 -3.20 -6.04
CA LYS A 416 33.85 -2.07 -5.59
C LYS A 416 32.36 -2.23 -5.90
N LEU A 417 31.91 -3.41 -6.32
CA LEU A 417 30.50 -3.65 -6.62
C LEU A 417 29.65 -3.58 -5.33
N ASP A 418 28.66 -2.68 -5.30
CA ASP A 418 27.74 -2.57 -4.18
C ASP A 418 26.77 -3.76 -4.16
N GLY A 419 26.99 -4.68 -3.21
CA GLY A 419 26.13 -5.84 -2.97
C GLY A 419 24.74 -5.49 -2.44
N THR A 420 24.56 -4.30 -1.86
CA THR A 420 23.33 -3.87 -1.18
C THR A 420 22.15 -3.79 -2.15
N MET A 421 22.41 -3.35 -3.38
CA MET A 421 21.38 -3.23 -4.41
C MET A 421 20.80 -4.59 -4.83
N TYR A 422 21.62 -5.65 -4.87
CA TYR A 422 21.13 -7.00 -5.18
C TYR A 422 20.19 -7.54 -4.10
N TYR A 423 20.42 -7.17 -2.84
CA TYR A 423 19.49 -7.45 -1.75
C TYR A 423 18.14 -6.74 -1.96
N HIS A 424 18.16 -5.46 -2.36
CA HIS A 424 16.93 -4.71 -2.68
C HIS A 424 16.17 -5.31 -3.87
N ILE A 425 16.87 -5.72 -4.93
CA ILE A 425 16.27 -6.42 -6.08
C ILE A 425 15.67 -7.77 -5.64
N GLY A 426 16.30 -8.49 -4.72
CA GLY A 426 15.74 -9.70 -4.11
C GLY A 426 14.42 -9.45 -3.37
N ILE A 427 14.37 -8.40 -2.54
CA ILE A 427 13.12 -8.00 -1.84
C ILE A 427 12.06 -7.55 -2.85
N ASN A 428 12.44 -6.82 -3.90
CA ASN A 428 11.55 -6.42 -4.98
C ASN A 428 10.87 -7.64 -5.62
N GLY A 429 11.67 -8.64 -5.99
CA GLY A 429 11.23 -9.92 -6.52
C GLY A 429 10.26 -10.64 -5.60
N PHE A 430 10.60 -10.75 -4.31
CA PHE A 430 9.70 -11.32 -3.31
C PHE A 430 8.40 -10.53 -3.19
N SER A 431 8.49 -9.19 -3.24
CA SER A 431 7.33 -8.30 -3.12
C SER A 431 6.36 -8.44 -4.29
N LEU A 432 6.83 -8.86 -5.48
CA LEU A 432 5.97 -9.20 -6.61
C LEU A 432 5.04 -10.39 -6.33
N LEU A 433 5.35 -11.27 -5.37
CA LEU A 433 4.45 -12.37 -5.00
C LEU A 433 3.13 -11.85 -4.37
N PHE A 434 3.15 -10.66 -3.74
CA PHE A 434 1.95 -10.00 -3.23
C PHE A 434 0.99 -9.53 -4.34
N THR A 435 1.40 -9.59 -5.61
CA THR A 435 0.50 -9.34 -6.75
C THR A 435 -0.75 -10.22 -6.68
N TYR A 436 -0.64 -11.48 -6.26
CA TYR A 436 -1.79 -12.39 -6.19
C TYR A 436 -2.86 -11.95 -5.17
N PRO A 437 -2.56 -11.76 -3.86
CA PRO A 437 -3.57 -11.29 -2.92
C PRO A 437 -4.09 -9.88 -3.25
N LEU A 438 -3.24 -8.99 -3.77
CA LEU A 438 -3.66 -7.66 -4.19
C LEU A 438 -4.58 -7.69 -5.43
N MET A 439 -4.45 -8.70 -6.31
CA MET A 439 -5.33 -8.88 -7.46
C MET A 439 -6.80 -8.99 -7.04
N LEU A 440 -7.09 -9.72 -5.96
CA LEU A 440 -8.45 -9.85 -5.41
C LEU A 440 -9.02 -8.50 -4.93
N ILE A 441 -8.15 -7.65 -4.38
CA ILE A 441 -8.54 -6.29 -3.95
C ILE A 441 -8.85 -5.43 -5.17
N ILE A 442 -8.01 -5.47 -6.21
CA ILE A 442 -8.24 -4.76 -7.47
C ILE A 442 -9.55 -5.24 -8.14
N GLU A 443 -9.81 -6.56 -8.16
CA GLU A 443 -11.05 -7.12 -8.69
C GLU A 443 -12.29 -6.55 -7.98
N LYS A 444 -12.27 -6.50 -6.65
CA LYS A 444 -13.40 -5.97 -5.86
C LYS A 444 -13.56 -4.46 -6.01
N LEU A 445 -12.47 -3.69 -5.90
CA LEU A 445 -12.52 -2.22 -5.97
C LEU A 445 -12.95 -1.71 -7.35
N PHE A 446 -12.47 -2.34 -8.42
CA PHE A 446 -12.72 -1.91 -9.80
C PHE A 446 -13.76 -2.78 -10.52
N GLY A 447 -14.32 -3.80 -9.87
CA GLY A 447 -15.32 -4.70 -10.43
C GLY A 447 -14.82 -5.45 -11.67
N PHE A 448 -13.53 -5.79 -11.70
CA PHE A 448 -12.93 -6.60 -12.76
C PHE A 448 -13.08 -8.09 -12.46
N ILE A 449 -12.85 -8.92 -13.49
CA ILE A 449 -12.71 -10.36 -13.35
C ILE A 449 -11.44 -10.79 -14.08
N SER A 450 -10.51 -11.44 -13.37
CA SER A 450 -9.33 -12.03 -13.98
C SER A 450 -9.65 -13.42 -14.56
N THR A 451 -8.81 -13.85 -15.50
CA THR A 451 -8.86 -15.22 -16.02
C THR A 451 -8.70 -16.27 -14.92
N VAL A 452 -7.88 -15.97 -13.91
CA VAL A 452 -7.67 -16.86 -12.75
C VAL A 452 -8.97 -17.01 -11.96
N THR A 453 -9.65 -15.92 -11.61
CA THR A 453 -10.94 -15.96 -10.92
C THR A 453 -12.01 -16.68 -11.77
N MET A 454 -12.02 -16.50 -13.10
CA MET A 454 -12.93 -17.25 -13.97
C MET A 454 -12.64 -18.76 -13.96
N PHE A 455 -11.37 -19.18 -13.93
CA PHE A 455 -10.99 -20.58 -13.79
C PHE A 455 -11.41 -21.14 -12.44
N GLU A 456 -11.16 -20.41 -11.36
CA GLU A 456 -11.57 -20.79 -10.01
C GLU A 456 -13.08 -20.97 -9.92
N LEU A 457 -13.87 -20.01 -10.42
CA LEU A 457 -15.34 -20.10 -10.44
C LEU A 457 -15.85 -21.24 -11.33
N SER A 458 -15.13 -21.62 -12.38
CA SER A 458 -15.51 -22.75 -13.25
C SER A 458 -15.21 -24.13 -12.66
N ASN A 459 -14.55 -24.20 -11.50
CA ASN A 459 -14.30 -25.46 -10.81
C ASN A 459 -15.60 -26.00 -10.21
N THR A 460 -16.10 -27.11 -10.74
CA THR A 460 -17.35 -27.75 -10.32
C THR A 460 -17.31 -28.28 -8.87
N ASN A 461 -16.12 -28.43 -8.28
CA ASN A 461 -15.96 -28.83 -6.89
C ASN A 461 -16.16 -27.68 -5.90
N ASN A 462 -16.37 -26.45 -6.37
CA ASN A 462 -16.71 -25.33 -5.51
C ASN A 462 -18.05 -25.57 -4.81
N GLU A 463 -18.20 -25.08 -3.58
CA GLU A 463 -19.36 -25.31 -2.71
C GLU A 463 -20.70 -25.14 -3.42
N LEU A 464 -20.89 -24.03 -4.14
CA LEU A 464 -22.17 -23.70 -4.78
C LEU A 464 -22.48 -24.62 -5.99
N LEU A 465 -21.49 -24.92 -6.83
CA LEU A 465 -21.67 -25.80 -7.99
C LEU A 465 -21.81 -27.27 -7.58
N ARG A 466 -21.09 -27.69 -6.54
CA ARG A 466 -21.25 -29.02 -5.94
C ARG A 466 -22.67 -29.17 -5.39
N ARG A 467 -23.16 -28.17 -4.65
CA ARG A 467 -24.54 -28.16 -4.15
C ARG A 467 -25.57 -28.19 -5.29
N LEU A 468 -25.33 -27.47 -6.38
CA LEU A 468 -26.19 -27.54 -7.57
C LEU A 468 -26.25 -28.96 -8.13
N SER A 469 -25.10 -29.65 -8.23
CA SER A 469 -25.04 -31.04 -8.71
C SER A 469 -25.76 -32.04 -7.80
N GLU A 470 -25.82 -31.77 -6.50
CA GLU A 470 -26.49 -32.63 -5.51
C GLU A 470 -28.00 -32.38 -5.45
N VAL A 471 -28.43 -31.10 -5.49
CA VAL A 471 -29.82 -30.68 -5.29
C VAL A 471 -30.63 -30.68 -6.59
N ALA A 472 -30.02 -30.31 -7.71
CA ALA A 472 -30.66 -30.21 -9.02
C ALA A 472 -29.73 -30.77 -10.12
N PRO A 473 -29.49 -32.10 -10.14
CA PRO A 473 -28.51 -32.74 -11.03
C PRO A 473 -28.82 -32.55 -12.52
N GLY A 474 -30.11 -32.49 -12.90
CA GLY A 474 -30.53 -32.24 -14.28
C GLY A 474 -30.18 -30.84 -14.75
N THR A 475 -30.44 -29.83 -13.91
CA THR A 475 -30.03 -28.44 -14.15
C THR A 475 -28.50 -28.30 -14.19
N PHE A 476 -27.77 -29.03 -13.35
CA PHE A 476 -26.32 -29.04 -13.40
C PHE A 476 -25.80 -29.58 -14.74
N GLN A 477 -26.34 -30.70 -15.21
CA GLN A 477 -25.96 -31.28 -16.49
C GLN A 477 -26.33 -30.37 -17.68
N HIS A 478 -27.51 -29.74 -17.64
CA HIS A 478 -27.93 -28.70 -18.57
C HIS A 478 -26.90 -27.57 -18.66
N SER A 479 -26.54 -26.99 -17.52
CA SER A 479 -25.59 -25.88 -17.42
C SER A 479 -24.21 -26.22 -18.01
N ILE A 480 -23.76 -27.46 -17.86
CA ILE A 480 -22.51 -27.96 -18.46
C ILE A 480 -22.63 -28.02 -19.99
N THR A 481 -23.73 -28.57 -20.52
CA THR A 481 -23.99 -28.65 -21.97
C THR A 481 -24.06 -27.26 -22.60
N VAL A 482 -24.86 -26.36 -22.02
CA VAL A 482 -24.98 -24.96 -22.44
C VAL A 482 -23.63 -24.27 -22.46
N GLY A 483 -22.82 -24.48 -21.41
CA GLY A 483 -21.47 -23.92 -21.33
C GLY A 483 -20.55 -24.42 -22.45
N ASN A 484 -20.60 -25.72 -22.77
CA ASN A 484 -19.79 -26.31 -23.85
C ASN A 484 -20.19 -25.76 -25.23
N LEU A 485 -21.50 -25.65 -25.51
CA LEU A 485 -22.02 -25.04 -26.74
C LEU A 485 -21.58 -23.58 -26.84
N GLY A 486 -21.74 -22.82 -25.76
CA GLY A 486 -21.40 -21.41 -25.71
C GLY A 486 -19.90 -21.11 -25.91
N VAL A 487 -19.02 -21.94 -25.36
CA VAL A 487 -17.56 -21.81 -25.55
C VAL A 487 -17.18 -21.92 -27.02
N GLU A 488 -17.79 -22.86 -27.75
CA GLU A 488 -17.46 -23.09 -29.15
C GLU A 488 -17.94 -21.95 -30.04
N ILE A 489 -19.18 -21.47 -29.82
CA ILE A 489 -19.69 -20.29 -30.51
C ILE A 489 -18.76 -19.11 -30.23
N ALA A 490 -18.44 -18.87 -28.96
CA ALA A 490 -17.57 -17.77 -28.55
C ALA A 490 -16.18 -17.87 -29.19
N SER A 491 -15.63 -19.08 -29.32
CA SER A 491 -14.35 -19.31 -30.00
C SER A 491 -14.41 -18.94 -31.49
N LYS A 492 -15.46 -19.35 -32.22
CA LYS A 492 -15.62 -19.05 -33.66
C LYS A 492 -15.87 -17.57 -33.95
N ILE A 493 -16.44 -16.81 -33.00
CA ILE A 493 -16.73 -15.36 -33.18
C ILE A 493 -15.76 -14.43 -32.42
N HIS A 494 -14.68 -14.99 -31.86
CA HIS A 494 -13.70 -14.26 -31.03
C HIS A 494 -14.36 -13.47 -29.87
N ALA A 495 -15.33 -14.09 -29.20
CA ALA A 495 -15.87 -13.67 -27.92
C ALA A 495 -15.17 -14.40 -26.76
N LYS A 496 -15.45 -14.00 -25.52
CA LYS A 496 -14.77 -14.55 -24.33
C LYS A 496 -15.35 -15.90 -23.92
N GLY A 497 -14.84 -16.99 -24.52
CA GLY A 497 -15.32 -18.35 -24.25
C GLY A 497 -15.31 -18.77 -22.78
N GLN A 498 -14.23 -18.48 -22.04
CA GLN A 498 -14.16 -18.80 -20.61
C GLN A 498 -15.25 -18.06 -19.79
N LEU A 499 -15.58 -16.82 -20.17
CA LEU A 499 -16.64 -16.06 -19.51
C LEU A 499 -18.02 -16.68 -19.76
N VAL A 500 -18.30 -17.09 -21.00
CA VAL A 500 -19.54 -17.80 -21.35
C VAL A 500 -19.64 -19.11 -20.58
N ARG A 501 -18.56 -19.89 -20.52
CA ARG A 501 -18.51 -21.15 -19.76
C ARG A 501 -18.85 -20.92 -18.29
N THR A 502 -18.15 -19.99 -17.64
CA THR A 502 -18.38 -19.70 -16.23
C THR A 502 -19.79 -19.16 -16.03
N GLY A 503 -20.28 -18.24 -16.87
CA GLY A 503 -21.65 -17.74 -16.82
C GLY A 503 -22.70 -18.85 -16.91
N ALA A 504 -22.53 -19.79 -17.83
CA ALA A 504 -23.41 -20.94 -18.01
C ALA A 504 -23.48 -21.84 -16.77
N LEU A 505 -22.38 -22.05 -16.05
CA LEU A 505 -22.40 -22.87 -14.83
C LEU A 505 -23.26 -22.28 -13.71
N TYR A 506 -23.45 -20.94 -13.71
CA TYR A 506 -24.18 -20.25 -12.65
C TYR A 506 -25.56 -19.73 -13.06
N HIS A 507 -25.91 -19.68 -14.36
CA HIS A 507 -27.12 -19.01 -14.83
C HIS A 507 -28.42 -19.50 -14.15
N ASP A 508 -28.48 -20.81 -13.89
CA ASP A 508 -29.67 -21.50 -13.38
C ASP A 508 -29.56 -21.90 -11.90
N ILE A 509 -28.60 -21.39 -11.13
CA ILE A 509 -28.41 -21.80 -9.72
C ILE A 509 -29.65 -21.57 -8.84
N GLY A 510 -30.53 -20.64 -9.22
CA GLY A 510 -31.76 -20.37 -8.50
C GLY A 510 -32.78 -21.51 -8.56
N LYS A 511 -32.70 -22.40 -9.56
CA LYS A 511 -33.55 -23.59 -9.65
C LYS A 511 -33.39 -24.53 -8.44
N MET A 512 -32.26 -24.44 -7.72
CA MET A 512 -32.05 -25.15 -6.44
C MET A 512 -33.09 -24.82 -5.36
N ALA A 513 -33.75 -23.65 -5.44
CA ALA A 513 -34.77 -23.29 -4.47
C ALA A 513 -35.99 -24.21 -4.57
N ASN A 514 -36.37 -24.61 -5.79
CA ASN A 514 -37.55 -25.42 -6.07
C ASN A 514 -37.29 -26.42 -7.23
N PRO A 515 -36.36 -27.39 -7.08
CA PRO A 515 -35.87 -28.20 -8.21
C PRO A 515 -36.97 -28.98 -8.94
N VAL A 516 -37.96 -29.48 -8.20
CA VAL A 516 -39.05 -30.31 -8.73
C VAL A 516 -39.97 -29.59 -9.72
N PHE A 517 -39.94 -28.26 -9.77
CA PHE A 517 -40.70 -27.47 -10.74
C PHE A 517 -39.96 -27.26 -12.07
N PHE A 518 -38.76 -27.82 -12.23
CA PHE A 518 -38.01 -27.72 -13.48
C PHE A 518 -37.90 -29.11 -14.12
N THR A 519 -38.35 -29.23 -15.37
CA THR A 519 -38.57 -30.51 -16.05
C THR A 519 -37.32 -31.37 -16.13
N GLU A 520 -36.14 -30.76 -16.23
CA GLU A 520 -34.87 -31.49 -16.26
C GLU A 520 -34.53 -32.22 -14.94
N ASN A 521 -35.18 -31.85 -13.82
CA ASN A 521 -34.98 -32.50 -12.52
C ASN A 521 -36.17 -33.36 -12.07
N GLN A 522 -37.25 -33.40 -12.86
CA GLN A 522 -38.47 -34.12 -12.49
C GLN A 522 -38.28 -35.64 -12.63
N VAL A 523 -38.82 -36.38 -11.65
CA VAL A 523 -38.93 -37.84 -11.70
C VAL A 523 -40.37 -38.21 -11.39
N GLY A 524 -41.17 -38.53 -12.42
CA GLY A 524 -42.57 -38.91 -12.27
C GLY A 524 -43.57 -37.77 -12.51
N VAL A 525 -44.35 -37.41 -11.50
CA VAL A 525 -45.51 -36.49 -11.63
C VAL A 525 -45.06 -35.03 -11.72
N ASN A 526 -45.60 -34.28 -12.69
CA ASN A 526 -45.34 -32.86 -12.86
C ASN A 526 -46.12 -32.02 -11.83
N PRO A 527 -45.48 -31.29 -10.91
CA PRO A 527 -46.17 -30.49 -9.90
C PRO A 527 -46.96 -29.32 -10.49
N HIS A 528 -46.65 -28.89 -11.72
CA HIS A 528 -47.40 -27.85 -12.42
C HIS A 528 -48.85 -28.25 -12.69
N ASP A 529 -49.16 -29.55 -12.78
CA ASP A 529 -50.53 -30.04 -13.03
C ASP A 529 -51.48 -29.76 -11.86
N LYS A 530 -50.95 -29.37 -10.69
CA LYS A 530 -51.71 -29.14 -9.44
C LYS A 530 -51.85 -27.68 -9.04
N ILE A 531 -51.30 -26.76 -9.83
CA ILE A 531 -51.29 -25.31 -9.54
C ILE A 531 -51.73 -24.54 -10.78
N SER A 532 -52.08 -23.26 -10.62
CA SER A 532 -52.48 -22.44 -11.76
C SER A 532 -51.32 -22.13 -12.71
N ASP A 533 -51.63 -21.80 -13.97
CA ASP A 533 -50.63 -21.36 -14.95
C ASP A 533 -49.89 -20.10 -14.46
N LEU A 534 -50.59 -19.18 -13.78
CA LEU A 534 -50.00 -17.96 -13.22
C LEU A 534 -49.01 -18.29 -12.10
N GLU A 535 -49.37 -19.15 -11.16
CA GLU A 535 -48.46 -19.60 -10.10
C GLU A 535 -47.25 -20.35 -10.67
N SER A 536 -47.49 -21.19 -11.67
CA SER A 536 -46.42 -21.90 -12.38
C SER A 536 -45.44 -20.92 -13.03
N ALA A 537 -45.95 -19.92 -13.74
CA ALA A 537 -45.12 -18.88 -14.35
C ALA A 537 -44.29 -18.12 -13.29
N GLN A 538 -44.89 -17.77 -12.15
CA GLN A 538 -44.19 -17.07 -11.07
C GLN A 538 -43.08 -17.92 -10.43
N ILE A 539 -43.30 -19.23 -10.23
CA ILE A 539 -42.25 -20.15 -9.75
C ILE A 539 -41.10 -20.23 -10.75
N ILE A 540 -41.41 -20.35 -12.04
CA ILE A 540 -40.40 -20.40 -13.10
C ILE A 540 -39.64 -19.07 -13.16
N ILE A 541 -40.30 -17.91 -13.18
CA ILE A 541 -39.63 -16.59 -13.20
C ILE A 541 -38.76 -16.39 -11.95
N GLY A 542 -39.22 -16.87 -10.80
CA GLY A 542 -38.56 -16.72 -9.51
C GLY A 542 -37.14 -17.31 -9.43
N HIS A 543 -36.76 -18.25 -10.31
CA HIS A 543 -35.39 -18.79 -10.30
C HIS A 543 -34.33 -17.71 -10.57
N VAL A 544 -34.66 -16.65 -11.33
CA VAL A 544 -33.73 -15.55 -11.58
C VAL A 544 -33.45 -14.78 -10.27
N THR A 545 -34.51 -14.45 -9.52
CA THR A 545 -34.41 -13.74 -8.25
C THR A 545 -33.69 -14.58 -7.18
N GLU A 546 -34.04 -15.86 -7.06
CA GLU A 546 -33.36 -16.78 -6.15
C GLU A 546 -31.90 -17.02 -6.55
N GLY A 547 -31.63 -17.08 -7.85
CA GLY A 547 -30.28 -17.19 -8.38
C GLY A 547 -29.44 -15.97 -8.01
N LEU A 548 -29.98 -14.77 -8.15
CA LEU A 548 -29.30 -13.54 -7.75
C LEU A 548 -29.04 -13.49 -6.23
N ARG A 549 -30.01 -13.91 -5.42
CA ARG A 549 -29.85 -13.99 -3.95
C ARG A 549 -28.75 -14.96 -3.55
N LEU A 550 -28.67 -16.13 -4.19
CA LEU A 550 -27.58 -17.09 -3.98
C LEU A 550 -26.24 -16.52 -4.45
N ALA A 551 -26.21 -15.87 -5.60
CA ALA A 551 -25.01 -15.24 -6.14
C ALA A 551 -24.47 -14.13 -5.22
N GLU A 552 -25.34 -13.34 -4.60
CA GLU A 552 -24.97 -12.35 -3.60
C GLU A 552 -24.44 -12.99 -2.32
N LYS A 553 -25.13 -14.00 -1.79
CA LYS A 553 -24.69 -14.75 -0.60
C LYS A 553 -23.29 -15.34 -0.77
N HIS A 554 -22.96 -15.84 -1.96
CA HIS A 554 -21.65 -16.41 -2.28
C HIS A 554 -20.66 -15.41 -2.88
N ASN A 555 -20.95 -14.10 -2.84
CA ASN A 555 -20.08 -13.02 -3.34
C ASN A 555 -19.62 -13.21 -4.80
N LEU A 556 -20.49 -13.73 -5.68
CA LEU A 556 -20.16 -13.89 -7.09
C LEU A 556 -19.90 -12.52 -7.75
N PRO A 557 -18.95 -12.43 -8.70
CA PRO A 557 -18.70 -11.19 -9.42
C PRO A 557 -19.94 -10.70 -10.18
N ASN A 558 -20.11 -9.38 -10.28
CA ASN A 558 -21.27 -8.78 -10.96
C ASN A 558 -21.42 -9.23 -12.41
N ILE A 559 -20.33 -9.53 -13.10
CA ILE A 559 -20.37 -10.05 -14.46
C ILE A 559 -21.01 -11.45 -14.55
N ILE A 560 -20.87 -12.28 -13.51
CA ILE A 560 -21.52 -13.59 -13.42
C ILE A 560 -22.99 -13.44 -13.02
N LYS A 561 -23.28 -12.55 -12.06
CA LYS A 561 -24.66 -12.17 -11.70
C LYS A 561 -25.45 -11.68 -12.92
N ALA A 562 -24.79 -10.95 -13.81
CA ALA A 562 -25.41 -10.45 -15.02
C ALA A 562 -25.92 -11.58 -15.92
N PHE A 563 -25.19 -12.71 -16.05
CA PHE A 563 -25.67 -13.87 -16.82
C PHE A 563 -26.98 -14.43 -16.26
N ILE A 564 -27.13 -14.51 -14.93
CA ILE A 564 -28.36 -14.98 -14.25
C ILE A 564 -29.55 -14.06 -14.55
N THR A 565 -29.33 -12.75 -14.64
CA THR A 565 -30.44 -11.81 -14.89
C THR A 565 -30.78 -11.67 -16.37
N THR A 566 -29.84 -11.97 -17.27
CA THR A 566 -30.01 -11.72 -18.71
C THR A 566 -30.34 -12.94 -19.54
N HIS A 567 -30.13 -14.18 -19.06
CA HIS A 567 -30.22 -15.36 -19.93
C HIS A 567 -31.61 -15.61 -20.52
N HIS A 568 -32.67 -15.10 -19.88
CA HIS A 568 -34.02 -15.05 -20.45
C HIS A 568 -34.47 -13.67 -20.94
N GLY A 569 -33.71 -12.61 -20.69
CA GLY A 569 -34.09 -11.23 -21.06
C GLY A 569 -35.45 -10.84 -20.50
N MET A 570 -36.22 -10.06 -21.27
CA MET A 570 -37.64 -9.79 -21.01
C MET A 570 -38.56 -10.85 -21.67
N GLY A 571 -38.08 -12.09 -21.72
CA GLY A 571 -38.75 -13.24 -22.31
C GLY A 571 -40.12 -13.51 -21.72
N LEU A 572 -41.02 -14.07 -22.53
CA LEU A 572 -42.32 -14.55 -22.07
C LEU A 572 -42.23 -16.03 -21.73
N VAL A 573 -42.78 -16.44 -20.58
CA VAL A 573 -42.98 -17.85 -20.23
C VAL A 573 -44.15 -18.41 -21.05
N LYS A 574 -43.87 -18.66 -22.34
CA LYS A 574 -44.88 -18.88 -23.40
C LYS A 574 -45.86 -20.01 -23.10
N TYR A 575 -45.41 -21.14 -22.54
CA TYR A 575 -46.27 -22.30 -22.29
C TYR A 575 -47.44 -21.96 -21.35
N PHE A 576 -47.14 -21.44 -20.15
CA PHE A 576 -48.16 -21.08 -19.17
C PHE A 576 -49.00 -19.87 -19.61
N TYR A 577 -48.41 -18.88 -20.29
CA TYR A 577 -49.18 -17.77 -20.85
C TYR A 577 -50.21 -18.23 -21.89
N ILE A 578 -49.81 -19.12 -22.82
CA ILE A 578 -50.70 -19.63 -23.86
C ILE A 578 -51.81 -20.48 -23.24
N ASN A 579 -51.48 -21.36 -22.29
CA ASN A 579 -52.48 -22.16 -21.59
C ASN A 579 -53.50 -21.26 -20.84
N TYR A 580 -53.00 -20.27 -20.12
CA TYR A 580 -53.85 -19.33 -19.38
C TYR A 580 -54.77 -18.55 -20.34
N LYS A 581 -54.24 -18.05 -21.45
CA LYS A 581 -55.01 -17.33 -22.48
C LYS A 581 -56.06 -18.22 -23.17
N ASN A 582 -55.72 -19.49 -23.42
CA ASN A 582 -56.67 -20.45 -23.99
C ASN A 582 -57.79 -20.80 -23.01
N ALA A 583 -57.50 -20.81 -21.71
CA ALA A 583 -58.50 -21.03 -20.66
C ALA A 583 -59.39 -19.80 -20.42
N HIS A 584 -58.93 -18.60 -20.77
CA HIS A 584 -59.65 -17.33 -20.60
C HIS A 584 -59.80 -16.57 -21.94
N PRO A 585 -60.52 -17.13 -22.93
CA PRO A 585 -60.57 -16.58 -24.29
C PRO A 585 -61.30 -15.23 -24.41
N GLU A 586 -62.14 -14.87 -23.44
CA GLU A 586 -62.89 -13.61 -23.41
C GLU A 586 -62.19 -12.50 -22.62
N GLU A 587 -61.04 -12.79 -22.00
CA GLU A 587 -60.28 -11.84 -21.20
C GLU A 587 -59.06 -11.33 -21.96
N GLU A 588 -58.80 -10.02 -21.88
CA GLU A 588 -57.52 -9.46 -22.33
C GLU A 588 -56.46 -9.75 -21.27
N VAL A 589 -55.74 -10.87 -21.45
CA VAL A 589 -54.71 -11.34 -20.52
C VAL A 589 -53.47 -10.43 -20.58
N ASP A 590 -53.11 -9.84 -19.44
CA ASP A 590 -51.85 -9.11 -19.28
C ASP A 590 -50.65 -10.06 -19.38
N GLU A 591 -49.67 -9.70 -20.22
CA GLU A 591 -48.43 -10.46 -20.39
C GLU A 591 -47.42 -10.21 -19.28
N ALA A 592 -47.51 -9.07 -18.57
CA ALA A 592 -46.51 -8.66 -17.59
C ALA A 592 -46.26 -9.71 -16.48
N PRO A 593 -47.27 -10.40 -15.92
CA PRO A 593 -47.06 -11.45 -14.92
C PRO A 593 -46.39 -12.72 -15.46
N PHE A 594 -46.32 -12.90 -16.78
CA PHE A 594 -45.69 -14.04 -17.44
C PHE A 594 -44.33 -13.69 -18.04
N ARG A 595 -43.85 -12.45 -17.86
CA ARG A 595 -42.57 -11.99 -18.40
C ARG A 595 -41.47 -11.99 -17.35
N TYR A 596 -40.29 -12.39 -17.78
CA TYR A 596 -39.08 -12.20 -16.99
C TYR A 596 -38.81 -10.70 -16.82
N PRO A 597 -38.26 -10.27 -15.67
CA PRO A 597 -37.98 -8.86 -15.38
C PRO A 597 -36.85 -8.29 -16.26
N GLY A 598 -36.09 -9.14 -16.94
CA GLY A 598 -34.88 -8.75 -17.66
C GLY A 598 -33.74 -8.30 -16.75
N PRO A 599 -32.80 -7.49 -17.28
CA PRO A 599 -32.80 -6.84 -18.59
C PRO A 599 -32.40 -7.79 -19.75
N ASN A 600 -32.56 -7.33 -21.00
CA ASN A 600 -32.05 -8.02 -22.18
C ASN A 600 -30.50 -8.09 -22.19
N PRO A 601 -29.91 -9.09 -22.87
CA PRO A 601 -28.47 -9.14 -23.11
C PRO A 601 -27.90 -7.83 -23.68
N TRP A 602 -26.77 -7.36 -23.16
CA TRP A 602 -26.04 -6.18 -23.68
C TRP A 602 -24.59 -6.50 -24.07
N THR A 603 -24.18 -7.76 -23.96
CA THR A 603 -22.86 -8.27 -24.39
C THR A 603 -23.03 -9.44 -25.34
N ARG A 604 -22.04 -9.66 -26.21
CA ARG A 604 -22.03 -10.82 -27.13
C ARG A 604 -22.10 -12.13 -26.35
N GLU A 605 -21.38 -12.21 -25.24
CA GLU A 605 -21.33 -13.42 -24.39
C GLU A 605 -22.67 -13.76 -23.75
N GLN A 606 -23.45 -12.77 -23.29
CA GLN A 606 -24.80 -13.00 -22.75
C GLN A 606 -25.78 -13.45 -23.85
N ALA A 607 -25.70 -12.86 -25.05
CA ALA A 607 -26.53 -13.28 -26.18
C ALA A 607 -26.21 -14.73 -26.60
N ILE A 608 -24.93 -15.12 -26.60
CA ILE A 608 -24.51 -16.52 -26.81
C ILE A 608 -25.16 -17.43 -25.76
N LEU A 609 -25.10 -17.07 -24.48
CA LEU A 609 -25.71 -17.89 -23.43
C LEU A 609 -27.22 -18.08 -23.65
N MET A 610 -27.94 -16.98 -23.91
CA MET A 610 -29.38 -17.01 -24.17
C MET A 610 -29.75 -17.92 -25.36
N MET A 611 -28.99 -17.85 -26.46
CA MET A 611 -29.20 -18.72 -27.63
C MET A 611 -28.95 -20.19 -27.28
N CYS A 612 -27.83 -20.49 -26.60
CA CYS A 612 -27.49 -21.85 -26.20
C CYS A 612 -28.53 -22.45 -25.23
N ASP A 613 -28.91 -21.70 -24.20
CA ASP A 613 -29.88 -22.14 -23.18
C ASP A 613 -31.23 -22.47 -23.84
N THR A 614 -31.74 -21.56 -24.68
CA THR A 614 -33.02 -21.74 -25.36
C THR A 614 -33.00 -22.93 -26.32
N VAL A 615 -31.93 -23.08 -27.09
CA VAL A 615 -31.81 -24.15 -28.08
C VAL A 615 -31.58 -25.51 -27.41
N GLU A 616 -30.74 -25.59 -26.37
CA GLU A 616 -30.51 -26.83 -25.62
C GLU A 616 -31.82 -27.32 -25.00
N ALA A 617 -32.49 -26.45 -24.22
CA ALA A 617 -33.72 -26.80 -23.51
C ALA A 617 -34.83 -27.24 -24.47
N ALA A 618 -35.02 -26.51 -25.58
CA ALA A 618 -36.03 -26.86 -26.57
C ALA A 618 -35.70 -28.13 -27.35
N SER A 619 -34.42 -28.40 -27.63
CA SER A 619 -34.01 -29.57 -28.41
C SER A 619 -34.40 -30.91 -27.76
N ARG A 620 -34.48 -30.96 -26.43
CA ARG A 620 -34.90 -32.15 -25.67
C ARG A 620 -36.35 -32.56 -25.93
N SER A 621 -37.17 -31.64 -26.43
CA SER A 621 -38.59 -31.85 -26.73
C SER A 621 -38.87 -32.28 -28.17
N LEU A 622 -37.83 -32.41 -29.02
CA LEU A 622 -38.00 -32.85 -30.39
C LEU A 622 -38.48 -34.31 -30.46
N PRO A 623 -39.52 -34.61 -31.25
CA PRO A 623 -39.99 -35.98 -31.44
C PRO A 623 -38.97 -36.82 -32.22
N GLU A 624 -38.29 -36.20 -33.20
CA GLU A 624 -37.26 -36.84 -34.03
C GLU A 624 -36.07 -35.91 -34.22
N TYR A 625 -34.87 -36.47 -34.21
CA TYR A 625 -33.59 -35.76 -34.30
C TYR A 625 -32.99 -35.89 -35.70
N THR A 626 -33.67 -35.33 -36.72
CA THR A 626 -33.15 -35.26 -38.10
C THR A 626 -32.40 -33.94 -38.31
N GLU A 627 -31.56 -33.89 -39.34
CA GLU A 627 -30.90 -32.64 -39.74
C GLU A 627 -31.90 -31.51 -39.99
N GLU A 628 -33.01 -31.82 -40.65
CA GLU A 628 -34.07 -30.86 -40.95
C GLU A 628 -34.80 -30.40 -39.69
N SER A 629 -35.19 -31.32 -38.79
CA SER A 629 -35.91 -30.94 -37.56
C SER A 629 -35.05 -30.07 -36.63
N ILE A 630 -33.78 -30.43 -36.46
CA ILE A 630 -32.81 -29.65 -35.68
C ILE A 630 -32.59 -28.27 -36.31
N SER A 631 -32.37 -28.21 -37.62
CA SER A 631 -32.13 -26.93 -38.32
C SER A 631 -33.34 -26.00 -38.24
N ASN A 632 -34.54 -26.54 -38.42
CA ASN A 632 -35.78 -25.77 -38.31
C ASN A 632 -35.99 -25.25 -36.88
N LEU A 633 -35.72 -26.07 -35.86
CA LEU A 633 -35.82 -25.66 -34.46
C LEU A 633 -34.85 -24.51 -34.14
N VAL A 634 -33.56 -24.69 -34.45
CA VAL A 634 -32.52 -23.69 -34.15
C VAL A 634 -32.81 -22.36 -34.83
N ASN A 635 -33.16 -22.40 -36.12
CA ASN A 635 -33.50 -21.19 -36.87
C ASN A 635 -34.73 -20.50 -36.26
N LYS A 636 -35.83 -21.23 -36.06
CA LYS A 636 -37.07 -20.68 -35.49
C LYS A 636 -36.84 -19.98 -34.15
N LEU A 637 -36.10 -20.60 -33.23
CA LEU A 637 -35.88 -20.04 -31.89
C LEU A 637 -35.02 -18.77 -31.93
N ILE A 638 -33.90 -18.82 -32.64
CA ILE A 638 -32.96 -17.69 -32.70
C ILE A 638 -33.56 -16.53 -33.52
N ASP A 639 -34.30 -16.83 -34.59
CA ASP A 639 -35.01 -15.80 -35.36
C ASP A 639 -36.13 -15.15 -34.54
N SER A 640 -36.82 -15.91 -33.69
CA SER A 640 -37.80 -15.36 -32.73
C SER A 640 -37.13 -14.41 -31.74
N GLN A 641 -35.98 -14.79 -31.16
CA GLN A 641 -35.25 -13.93 -30.22
C GLN A 641 -34.77 -12.62 -30.88
N MET A 642 -34.32 -12.69 -32.14
CA MET A 642 -33.97 -11.50 -32.92
C MET A 642 -35.19 -10.63 -33.21
N ALA A 643 -36.30 -11.21 -33.65
CA ALA A 643 -37.52 -10.49 -33.99
C ALA A 643 -38.19 -9.85 -32.75
N GLU A 644 -38.09 -10.49 -31.58
CA GLU A 644 -38.55 -9.98 -30.29
C GLU A 644 -37.62 -8.89 -29.71
N GLY A 645 -36.47 -8.62 -30.36
CA GLY A 645 -35.58 -7.53 -30.00
C GLY A 645 -34.66 -7.81 -28.80
N TYR A 646 -34.46 -9.07 -28.40
CA TYR A 646 -33.61 -9.37 -27.24
C TYR A 646 -32.13 -9.05 -27.45
N PHE A 647 -31.70 -8.87 -28.70
CA PHE A 647 -30.30 -8.58 -29.04
C PHE A 647 -30.05 -7.13 -29.46
N THR A 648 -31.05 -6.22 -29.34
CA THR A 648 -30.93 -4.82 -29.79
C THR A 648 -29.84 -4.03 -29.07
N ASP A 649 -29.61 -4.32 -27.79
CA ASP A 649 -28.68 -3.58 -26.93
C ASP A 649 -27.30 -4.25 -26.80
N CYS A 650 -27.08 -5.37 -27.50
CA CYS A 650 -25.80 -6.07 -27.48
C CYS A 650 -25.06 -5.93 -28.83
N PRO A 651 -23.72 -5.83 -28.83
CA PRO A 651 -22.94 -5.66 -30.06
C PRO A 651 -22.72 -7.00 -30.79
N ILE A 652 -23.77 -7.83 -30.92
CA ILE A 652 -23.74 -9.07 -31.71
C ILE A 652 -24.15 -8.77 -33.15
N THR A 653 -23.42 -9.31 -34.12
CA THR A 653 -23.71 -9.07 -35.53
C THR A 653 -24.57 -10.20 -36.12
N PHE A 654 -25.29 -9.93 -37.22
CA PHE A 654 -25.99 -10.99 -37.97
C PHE A 654 -25.05 -12.13 -38.41
N ARG A 655 -23.78 -11.80 -38.70
CA ARG A 655 -22.74 -12.79 -38.99
C ARG A 655 -22.48 -13.68 -37.78
N ASP A 656 -22.33 -13.11 -36.59
CA ASP A 656 -22.12 -13.86 -35.36
C ASP A 656 -23.30 -14.80 -35.06
N VAL A 657 -24.53 -14.32 -35.26
CA VAL A 657 -25.75 -15.13 -35.07
C VAL A 657 -25.81 -16.29 -36.05
N ASN A 658 -25.47 -16.09 -37.32
CA ASN A 658 -25.42 -17.17 -38.30
C ASN A 658 -24.36 -18.23 -37.96
N ILE A 659 -23.20 -17.81 -37.47
CA ILE A 659 -22.16 -18.73 -36.98
C ILE A 659 -22.67 -19.50 -35.76
N ALA A 660 -23.36 -18.83 -34.83
CA ALA A 660 -23.96 -19.47 -33.66
C ALA A 660 -24.99 -20.55 -34.06
N LYS A 661 -25.89 -20.24 -35.00
CA LYS A 661 -26.85 -21.21 -35.57
C LYS A 661 -26.15 -22.44 -36.16
N GLN A 662 -25.13 -22.24 -36.99
CA GLN A 662 -24.38 -23.34 -37.59
C GLN A 662 -23.73 -24.25 -36.55
N VAL A 663 -23.06 -23.66 -35.55
CA VAL A 663 -22.44 -24.42 -34.45
C VAL A 663 -23.47 -25.21 -33.66
N LEU A 664 -24.60 -24.60 -33.33
CA LEU A 664 -25.67 -25.27 -32.58
C LEU A 664 -26.26 -26.45 -33.37
N ILE A 665 -26.52 -26.27 -34.67
CA ILE A 665 -27.00 -27.34 -35.54
C ILE A 665 -25.99 -28.49 -35.60
N GLU A 666 -24.72 -28.20 -35.89
CA GLU A 666 -23.65 -29.21 -35.95
C GLU A 666 -23.51 -29.98 -34.63
N ARG A 667 -23.59 -29.27 -33.49
CA ARG A 667 -23.44 -29.87 -32.18
C ARG A 667 -24.63 -30.69 -31.74
N LEU A 668 -25.84 -30.20 -31.92
CA LEU A 668 -27.04 -30.98 -31.64
C LEU A 668 -27.07 -32.25 -32.49
N LYS A 669 -26.71 -32.15 -33.79
CA LYS A 669 -26.51 -33.35 -34.61
C LYS A 669 -25.50 -34.30 -33.98
N SER A 670 -24.33 -33.82 -33.55
CA SER A 670 -23.34 -34.70 -32.91
C SER A 670 -23.79 -35.30 -31.58
N ILE A 671 -24.62 -34.60 -30.80
CA ILE A 671 -25.13 -35.08 -29.50
C ILE A 671 -26.19 -36.16 -29.71
N TYR A 672 -27.04 -36.00 -30.73
CA TYR A 672 -28.22 -36.85 -30.95
C TYR A 672 -28.06 -37.87 -32.09
N HIS A 673 -27.09 -37.70 -33.02
CA HIS A 673 -26.70 -38.76 -33.97
C HIS A 673 -25.70 -39.72 -33.32
N THR A 674 -26.03 -41.01 -33.40
CA THR A 674 -25.28 -42.23 -33.03
C THR A 674 -25.32 -42.70 -31.56
N ARG A 675 -26.46 -43.27 -31.17
CA ARG A 675 -26.46 -44.66 -30.65
C ARG A 675 -27.27 -45.51 -31.62
N ILE A 676 -26.59 -46.31 -32.43
CA ILE A 676 -27.24 -47.42 -33.14
C ILE A 676 -27.89 -48.28 -32.05
N GLN A 677 -29.22 -48.41 -32.06
CA GLN A 677 -29.88 -49.40 -31.20
C GLN A 677 -29.41 -50.77 -31.65
N TYR A 678 -28.86 -51.57 -30.74
CA TYR A 678 -28.60 -52.98 -31.02
C TYR A 678 -29.93 -53.63 -31.41
N PRO A 679 -30.02 -54.32 -32.55
CA PRO A 679 -31.25 -54.98 -32.92
C PRO A 679 -31.58 -56.03 -31.86
N GLU A 680 -32.79 -55.95 -31.29
CA GLU A 680 -33.31 -57.02 -30.46
C GLU A 680 -33.58 -58.25 -31.33
N LEU A 681 -33.12 -59.41 -30.85
CA LEU A 681 -33.50 -60.70 -31.42
C LEU A 681 -35.01 -60.85 -31.26
N LYS A 682 -35.75 -60.85 -32.39
CA LYS A 682 -37.15 -61.24 -32.39
C LYS A 682 -37.24 -62.67 -31.86
N SER A 683 -37.87 -62.84 -30.70
CA SER A 683 -38.26 -64.15 -30.15
C SER A 683 -39.70 -64.47 -30.50
#